data_AF-A0AA85AGB9-F1
#
_entry.id   AF-A0AA85AGB9-F1
#
_cell.length_a   1.000
_cell.length_b   1.000
_cell.length_c   1.000
_cell.angle_alpha   90.00
_cell.angle_beta   90.00
_cell.angle_gamma   90.00
#
_symmetry.space_group_name_H-M   'P 1'
#
loop_
_entity.id
_entity.type
_entity.pdbx_description
1 polymer ?
#
loop_
_entity_poly.entity_id
_entity_poly.type
_entity_poly.pdbx_seq_one_letter_code
_entity_poly.pdbx_strand_id
1 'polypeptide(L)'
;MLFQINSDFVSEFFKTGFRDCYCERHAQEFVRNESLLRHVPFTFAKFNNFVQFRQEVAETMDTKQLVQLVEEEVEKLPFVRRGNDLFAFYQSCDVINLCPNENSSNTSKFPLLISFRTFLLNCVLPWLKDITGIPLYEDKVDLTSSLYKHGDYLLCHDDKLDGRRVAFIWYLVPDSWDSQIDGGELQLFESQPIIDDGNDENFFPTKISTTIPPKRNMFMFFEVSPRSFHQVAEVFGHSKRLSLHGWFHGPSLWTVDNNIMPSVEKISPIHIEEELVYQWINPVYFDTEQLRKIRRKFCRSSEIQLTNFIKTDKWIELVQCLKSISTHNWLHCGPPNRRNYHCLFNTDLNPIPDLCEQIIRLFKSEAMLVILSDITGIQLHPCSIINDIDNTTVVNDNNTTDENVSQSKRMRTEDTVNVISTSDTDRNCLPYLTEPCLRKLQPGSYTLLSDADMTDQSWRLECLLHIHGYGLKYHSNNNNKTQLHDTNSQSNSSWGVQTVYVADGEEDELLTVTPSDNSLTLVYAGPGTASFLKYINHTTDHFPPDKNQIIRQDDCNPLITADKIDHMNKDPIQLFDLSIKYFESKSDPEDVNSFRSDNKDEVSSISSLSEEESVTSSTQDGDSDLQNDEDEEVKVIK
;
A
#
# COMPACT_ATOMS: atom_id res chain seq x y z
N MET A 1 -43.25 -3.30 3.24
CA MET A 1 -41.82 -3.33 2.87
C MET A 1 -41.74 -3.29 1.36
N LEU A 2 -40.86 -2.45 0.79
CA LEU A 2 -40.86 -2.14 -0.65
C LEU A 2 -40.15 -3.23 -1.48
N PHE A 3 -39.05 -3.74 -0.93
CA PHE A 3 -38.21 -4.78 -1.51
C PHE A 3 -38.67 -6.17 -1.08
N GLN A 4 -38.42 -7.16 -1.94
CA GLN A 4 -38.47 -8.59 -1.61
C GLN A 4 -37.29 -9.31 -2.27
N ILE A 5 -36.89 -10.46 -1.70
CA ILE A 5 -35.97 -11.38 -2.37
C ILE A 5 -36.73 -12.00 -3.54
N ASN A 6 -36.07 -12.18 -4.68
CA ASN A 6 -36.64 -12.84 -5.85
C ASN A 6 -37.27 -14.21 -5.48
N SER A 7 -38.51 -14.42 -5.95
CA SER A 7 -39.31 -15.64 -5.81
C SER A 7 -38.51 -16.93 -6.01
N ASP A 8 -37.58 -16.89 -6.96
CA ASP A 8 -36.82 -18.04 -7.44
C ASP A 8 -35.76 -18.51 -6.43
N PHE A 9 -35.42 -17.67 -5.44
CA PHE A 9 -34.42 -17.94 -4.39
C PHE A 9 -35.03 -18.22 -3.01
N VAL A 10 -36.35 -18.03 -2.84
CA VAL A 10 -37.04 -18.24 -1.54
C VAL A 10 -37.85 -19.54 -1.49
N SER A 11 -38.08 -20.23 -2.62
CA SER A 11 -38.79 -21.51 -2.61
C SER A 11 -38.01 -22.57 -1.81
N GLU A 12 -38.69 -23.43 -1.03
CA GLU A 12 -38.04 -24.45 -0.21
C GLU A 12 -37.17 -25.42 -1.04
N PHE A 13 -37.60 -25.73 -2.27
CA PHE A 13 -36.83 -26.58 -3.19
C PHE A 13 -35.59 -25.88 -3.76
N PHE A 14 -35.51 -24.54 -3.75
CA PHE A 14 -34.26 -23.82 -3.96
C PHE A 14 -33.41 -23.82 -2.69
N LYS A 15 -33.98 -23.39 -1.55
CA LYS A 15 -33.25 -23.22 -0.28
C LYS A 15 -32.61 -24.52 0.22
N THR A 16 -33.32 -25.64 0.13
CA THR A 16 -32.80 -26.97 0.49
C THR A 16 -31.61 -27.34 -0.40
N GLY A 17 -31.77 -27.36 -1.73
CA GLY A 17 -30.69 -27.74 -2.64
C GLY A 17 -29.47 -26.80 -2.61
N PHE A 18 -29.66 -25.51 -2.28
CA PHE A 18 -28.56 -24.59 -2.03
C PHE A 18 -27.84 -24.93 -0.72
N ARG A 19 -28.59 -25.11 0.38
CA ARG A 19 -28.05 -25.45 1.71
C ARG A 19 -27.28 -26.77 1.70
N ASP A 20 -27.83 -27.80 1.06
CA ASP A 20 -27.21 -29.12 0.95
C ASP A 20 -25.83 -28.99 0.29
N CYS A 21 -25.75 -28.27 -0.84
CA CYS A 21 -24.48 -27.93 -1.50
C CYS A 21 -23.56 -27.08 -0.61
N TYR A 22 -24.10 -26.08 0.11
CA TYR A 22 -23.30 -25.18 0.94
C TYR A 22 -22.63 -25.88 2.12
N CYS A 23 -23.33 -26.85 2.73
CA CYS A 23 -22.79 -27.70 3.79
C CYS A 23 -21.83 -28.76 3.23
N GLU A 24 -22.16 -29.39 2.09
CA GLU A 24 -21.28 -30.33 1.39
C GLU A 24 -20.18 -29.58 0.61
N ARG A 25 -19.19 -28.99 1.31
CA ARG A 25 -18.06 -28.23 0.72
C ARG A 25 -17.16 -29.03 -0.26
N HIS A 26 -17.45 -30.30 -0.50
CA HIS A 26 -16.84 -31.17 -1.52
C HIS A 26 -17.71 -31.38 -2.77
N ALA A 27 -18.93 -30.82 -2.79
CA ALA A 27 -19.86 -30.93 -3.90
C ALA A 27 -19.43 -30.10 -5.13
N GLN A 28 -20.07 -30.38 -6.26
CA GLN A 28 -19.95 -29.56 -7.48
C GLN A 28 -20.66 -28.21 -7.31
N GLU A 29 -20.40 -27.28 -8.23
CA GLU A 29 -21.07 -25.99 -8.24
C GLU A 29 -22.60 -26.10 -8.31
N PHE A 30 -23.30 -25.35 -7.46
CA PHE A 30 -24.75 -25.21 -7.56
C PHE A 30 -25.05 -24.08 -8.56
N VAL A 31 -25.68 -24.42 -9.68
CA VAL A 31 -26.08 -23.48 -10.74
C VAL A 31 -27.58 -23.58 -10.97
N ARG A 32 -28.34 -22.54 -10.61
CA ARG A 32 -29.82 -22.58 -10.70
C ARG A 32 -30.44 -21.18 -10.70
N ASN A 33 -31.46 -20.96 -11.52
CA ASN A 33 -32.26 -19.72 -11.55
C ASN A 33 -31.39 -18.43 -11.68
N GLU A 34 -30.37 -18.45 -12.55
CA GLU A 34 -29.32 -17.41 -12.63
C GLU A 34 -28.45 -17.15 -11.37
N SER A 35 -28.55 -18.01 -10.35
CA SER A 35 -27.61 -18.05 -9.23
C SER A 35 -26.48 -19.07 -9.43
N LEU A 36 -25.37 -18.84 -8.74
CA LEU A 36 -24.18 -19.69 -8.69
C LEU A 36 -23.65 -19.73 -7.26
N LEU A 37 -23.29 -20.91 -6.75
CA LEU A 37 -22.48 -21.13 -5.54
C LEU A 37 -21.25 -21.99 -5.91
N ARG A 38 -20.08 -21.59 -5.40
CA ARG A 38 -18.81 -22.32 -5.54
C ARG A 38 -18.02 -22.29 -4.23
N HIS A 39 -17.16 -23.30 -4.03
CA HIS A 39 -16.25 -23.42 -2.89
C HIS A 39 -14.78 -23.13 -3.24
N VAL A 40 -14.47 -22.83 -4.51
CA VAL A 40 -13.12 -22.54 -5.03
C VAL A 40 -13.13 -21.14 -5.66
N PRO A 41 -12.18 -20.24 -5.33
CA PRO A 41 -11.05 -20.46 -4.40
C PRO A 41 -11.45 -20.50 -2.91
N PHE A 42 -12.62 -19.98 -2.57
CA PHE A 42 -13.27 -20.09 -1.26
C PHE A 42 -14.79 -20.07 -1.46
N THR A 43 -15.57 -20.17 -0.38
CA THR A 43 -17.03 -20.27 -0.49
C THR A 43 -17.68 -18.92 -0.80
N PHE A 44 -18.20 -18.77 -2.01
CA PHE A 44 -18.92 -17.59 -2.48
C PHE A 44 -20.19 -17.95 -3.27
N ALA A 45 -21.18 -17.06 -3.27
CA ALA A 45 -22.38 -17.21 -4.08
C ALA A 45 -22.85 -15.88 -4.68
N LYS A 46 -23.40 -15.93 -5.91
CA LYS A 46 -23.99 -14.79 -6.60
C LYS A 46 -25.38 -15.10 -7.15
N PHE A 47 -26.21 -14.07 -7.24
CA PHE A 47 -27.63 -14.12 -7.56
C PHE A 47 -27.96 -12.95 -8.49
N ASN A 48 -28.21 -13.21 -9.77
CA ASN A 48 -28.73 -12.16 -10.65
C ASN A 48 -30.16 -11.80 -10.27
N ASN A 49 -30.57 -10.56 -10.56
CA ASN A 49 -31.95 -10.09 -10.38
C ASN A 49 -32.48 -10.36 -8.95
N PHE A 50 -31.62 -10.17 -7.94
CA PHE A 50 -31.88 -10.61 -6.57
C PHE A 50 -33.00 -9.86 -5.87
N VAL A 51 -33.03 -8.53 -6.05
CA VAL A 51 -34.11 -7.68 -5.53
C VAL A 51 -35.27 -7.66 -6.51
N GLN A 52 -36.48 -7.86 -6.00
CA GLN A 52 -37.73 -7.58 -6.71
C GLN A 52 -38.52 -6.48 -5.99
N PHE A 53 -39.38 -5.78 -6.73
CA PHE A 53 -40.41 -4.91 -6.15
C PHE A 53 -41.59 -5.74 -5.64
N ARG A 54 -42.07 -5.44 -4.42
CA ARG A 54 -43.28 -6.06 -3.87
C ARG A 54 -44.54 -5.45 -4.51
N GLN A 55 -45.07 -6.15 -5.51
CA GLN A 55 -46.14 -5.67 -6.41
C GLN A 55 -47.48 -5.31 -5.73
N GLU A 56 -47.68 -5.71 -4.47
CA GLU A 56 -48.86 -5.34 -3.66
C GLU A 56 -48.99 -3.83 -3.36
N VAL A 57 -47.98 -3.01 -3.70
CA VAL A 57 -47.88 -1.61 -3.28
C VAL A 57 -48.23 -0.60 -4.39
N ALA A 58 -48.12 -0.96 -5.68
CA ALA A 58 -48.50 -0.10 -6.81
C ALA A 58 -48.73 -0.88 -8.11
N GLU A 59 -49.73 -0.50 -8.91
CA GLU A 59 -50.01 -1.07 -10.24
C GLU A 59 -49.01 -0.64 -11.33
N THR A 60 -48.21 0.41 -11.09
CA THR A 60 -47.46 1.16 -12.13
C THR A 60 -45.94 1.08 -12.03
N MET A 61 -45.39 0.60 -10.91
CA MET A 61 -43.93 0.50 -10.71
C MET A 61 -43.45 -0.94 -10.89
N ASP A 62 -42.27 -1.11 -11.49
CA ASP A 62 -41.61 -2.40 -11.66
C ASP A 62 -40.25 -2.46 -10.93
N THR A 63 -39.66 -3.66 -10.89
CA THR A 63 -38.34 -3.90 -10.27
C THR A 63 -37.22 -3.07 -10.87
N LYS A 64 -37.23 -2.80 -12.18
CA LYS A 64 -36.18 -2.01 -12.85
C LYS A 64 -36.27 -0.54 -12.46
N GLN A 65 -37.50 0.00 -12.40
CA GLN A 65 -37.76 1.34 -11.89
C GLN A 65 -37.35 1.47 -10.41
N LEU A 66 -37.64 0.47 -9.58
CA LEU A 66 -37.20 0.45 -8.19
C LEU A 66 -35.67 0.50 -8.06
N VAL A 67 -34.94 -0.33 -8.82
CA VAL A 67 -33.46 -0.31 -8.81
C VAL A 67 -32.91 1.02 -9.34
N GLN A 68 -33.56 1.63 -10.34
CA GLN A 68 -33.19 2.97 -10.83
C GLN A 68 -33.37 4.06 -9.77
N LEU A 69 -34.49 4.05 -9.04
CA LEU A 69 -34.75 5.00 -7.97
C LEU A 69 -33.77 4.83 -6.79
N VAL A 70 -33.33 3.60 -6.51
CA VAL A 70 -32.27 3.36 -5.51
C VAL A 70 -30.92 3.91 -6.00
N GLU A 71 -30.51 3.63 -7.25
CA GLU A 71 -29.29 4.22 -7.83
C GLU A 71 -29.32 5.75 -7.73
N GLU A 72 -30.41 6.37 -8.17
CA GLU A 72 -30.61 7.82 -8.07
C GLU A 72 -30.60 8.34 -6.62
N GLU A 73 -30.97 7.54 -5.62
CA GLU A 73 -30.90 7.92 -4.21
C GLU A 73 -29.49 7.76 -3.64
N VAL A 74 -28.77 6.70 -4.04
CA VAL A 74 -27.34 6.49 -3.73
C VAL A 74 -26.49 7.62 -4.33
N GLU A 75 -26.74 8.04 -5.58
CA GLU A 75 -26.05 9.16 -6.24
C GLU A 75 -26.11 10.49 -5.44
N LYS A 76 -27.08 10.64 -4.54
CA LYS A 76 -27.31 11.83 -3.70
C LYS A 76 -26.64 11.75 -2.33
N LEU A 77 -25.89 10.68 -2.04
CA LEU A 77 -25.11 10.50 -0.81
C LEU A 77 -23.89 11.44 -0.74
N PRO A 78 -23.46 11.85 0.46
CA PRO A 78 -22.19 12.54 0.65
C PRO A 78 -21.02 11.55 0.50
N PHE A 79 -20.47 11.47 -0.72
CA PHE A 79 -19.29 10.66 -1.02
C PHE A 79 -17.98 11.39 -0.69
N VAL A 80 -17.12 10.75 0.10
CA VAL A 80 -15.76 11.20 0.41
C VAL A 80 -14.78 10.38 -0.44
N ARG A 81 -13.79 11.03 -1.08
CA ARG A 81 -12.67 10.30 -1.71
C ARG A 81 -11.81 9.70 -0.60
N ARG A 82 -11.63 8.38 -0.64
CA ARG A 82 -10.71 7.65 0.24
C ARG A 82 -9.60 7.04 -0.62
N GLY A 83 -8.42 6.88 -0.03
CA GLY A 83 -7.33 6.15 -0.66
C GLY A 83 -6.11 6.05 0.23
N ASN A 84 -5.34 4.99 0.04
CA ASN A 84 -4.11 4.65 0.75
C ASN A 84 -3.20 3.85 -0.21
N ASP A 85 -2.46 2.87 0.32
CA ASP A 85 -1.77 1.83 -0.46
C ASP A 85 -2.75 0.82 -1.07
N LEU A 86 -3.69 0.32 -0.27
CA LEU A 86 -4.61 -0.75 -0.62
C LEU A 86 -5.67 -0.35 -1.67
N PHE A 87 -6.15 0.89 -1.65
CA PHE A 87 -7.28 1.30 -2.50
C PHE A 87 -7.26 2.78 -2.88
N ALA A 88 -8.10 3.12 -3.86
CA ALA A 88 -8.50 4.50 -4.14
C ALA A 88 -9.91 4.51 -4.77
N PHE A 89 -10.93 5.01 -4.04
CA PHE A 89 -12.32 5.11 -4.51
C PHE A 89 -13.14 6.12 -3.67
N TYR A 90 -14.41 6.35 -4.01
CA TYR A 90 -15.31 7.21 -3.23
C TYR A 90 -16.24 6.38 -2.36
N GLN A 91 -16.32 6.68 -1.05
CA GLN A 91 -17.17 5.97 -0.10
C GLN A 91 -18.19 6.90 0.57
N SER A 92 -19.40 6.41 0.86
CA SER A 92 -20.37 7.09 1.70
C SER A 92 -20.13 6.84 3.20
N CYS A 93 -20.84 7.55 4.07
CA CYS A 93 -21.09 7.06 5.42
C CYS A 93 -21.93 5.77 5.41
N ASP A 94 -21.98 5.05 6.54
CA ASP A 94 -22.91 3.93 6.71
C ASP A 94 -24.36 4.44 6.78
N VAL A 95 -25.28 3.75 6.10
CA VAL A 95 -26.70 4.06 5.98
C VAL A 95 -27.41 4.09 7.34
N ILE A 96 -26.90 3.41 8.39
CA ILE A 96 -27.43 3.54 9.75
C ILE A 96 -27.40 5.00 10.25
N ASN A 97 -26.42 5.80 9.82
CA ASN A 97 -26.29 7.22 10.16
C ASN A 97 -27.27 8.12 9.38
N LEU A 98 -28.08 7.54 8.50
CA LEU A 98 -29.13 8.22 7.72
C LEU A 98 -30.54 7.91 8.26
N CYS A 99 -30.66 6.95 9.18
CA CYS A 99 -31.89 6.65 9.89
C CYS A 99 -32.31 7.84 10.77
N PRO A 100 -33.61 8.20 10.85
CA PRO A 100 -34.10 9.17 11.81
C PRO A 100 -33.84 8.70 13.25
N ASN A 101 -33.28 9.59 14.07
CA ASN A 101 -33.31 9.42 15.53
C ASN A 101 -34.78 9.49 16.00
N GLU A 102 -35.17 8.71 17.00
CA GLU A 102 -36.57 8.55 17.44
C GLU A 102 -37.26 9.88 17.80
N ASN A 103 -36.50 10.88 18.22
CA ASN A 103 -36.97 12.23 18.56
C ASN A 103 -37.12 13.19 17.35
N SER A 104 -37.01 12.72 16.11
CA SER A 104 -37.05 13.56 14.90
C SER A 104 -38.27 13.28 14.01
N SER A 105 -39.11 14.31 13.82
CA SER A 105 -40.37 14.23 13.06
C SER A 105 -40.25 14.46 11.55
N ASN A 106 -39.03 14.58 11.03
CA ASN A 106 -38.78 14.82 9.60
C ASN A 106 -38.78 13.49 8.83
N THR A 107 -39.40 13.47 7.66
CA THR A 107 -39.20 12.38 6.69
C THR A 107 -37.74 12.31 6.27
N SER A 108 -37.13 11.12 6.33
CA SER A 108 -35.71 10.98 5.96
C SER A 108 -35.47 11.38 4.50
N LYS A 109 -34.29 11.96 4.26
CA LYS A 109 -33.77 12.28 2.92
C LYS A 109 -33.46 11.03 2.08
N PHE A 110 -33.28 9.88 2.72
CA PHE A 110 -32.87 8.62 2.07
C PHE A 110 -33.81 7.45 2.43
N PRO A 111 -35.11 7.52 2.06
CA PRO A 111 -36.12 6.54 2.44
C PRO A 111 -35.93 5.16 1.80
N LEU A 112 -35.41 5.07 0.57
CA LEU A 112 -35.17 3.81 -0.10
C LEU A 112 -33.96 3.09 0.51
N LEU A 113 -32.90 3.82 0.87
CA LEU A 113 -31.71 3.24 1.51
C LEU A 113 -32.04 2.70 2.91
N ILE A 114 -32.84 3.42 3.70
CA ILE A 114 -33.35 2.91 4.99
C ILE A 114 -34.20 1.67 4.75
N SER A 115 -35.17 1.71 3.83
CA SER A 115 -36.01 0.54 3.54
C SER A 115 -35.19 -0.63 2.98
N PHE A 116 -34.02 -0.38 2.36
CA PHE A 116 -33.10 -1.42 1.92
C PHE A 116 -32.33 -2.02 3.10
N ARG A 117 -31.84 -1.20 4.05
CA ARG A 117 -31.27 -1.70 5.32
C ARG A 117 -32.27 -2.55 6.11
N THR A 118 -33.53 -2.11 6.20
CA THR A 118 -34.61 -2.90 6.82
C THR A 118 -34.90 -4.19 6.05
N PHE A 119 -34.75 -4.21 4.73
CA PHE A 119 -34.87 -5.43 3.92
C PHE A 119 -33.69 -6.39 4.13
N LEU A 120 -32.46 -5.87 4.28
CA LEU A 120 -31.30 -6.70 4.64
C LEU A 120 -31.52 -7.39 5.98
N LEU A 121 -31.97 -6.67 7.01
CA LEU A 121 -32.24 -7.23 8.34
C LEU A 121 -33.45 -8.18 8.38
N ASN A 122 -34.57 -7.78 7.79
CA ASN A 122 -35.84 -8.49 8.01
C ASN A 122 -36.14 -9.56 6.95
N CYS A 123 -35.33 -9.67 5.90
CA CYS A 123 -35.50 -10.68 4.84
C CYS A 123 -34.18 -11.37 4.48
N VAL A 124 -33.13 -10.61 4.14
CA VAL A 124 -31.88 -11.21 3.66
C VAL A 124 -31.13 -11.95 4.77
N LEU A 125 -31.06 -11.39 5.98
CA LEU A 125 -30.37 -12.00 7.14
C LEU A 125 -31.03 -13.33 7.57
N PRO A 126 -32.36 -13.44 7.78
CA PRO A 126 -33.03 -14.72 8.03
C PRO A 126 -32.87 -15.72 6.89
N TRP A 127 -32.98 -15.28 5.63
CA TRP A 127 -32.77 -16.14 4.45
C TRP A 127 -31.33 -16.65 4.40
N LEU A 128 -30.34 -15.79 4.64
CA LEU A 128 -28.91 -16.12 4.61
C LEU A 128 -28.55 -17.13 5.73
N LYS A 129 -29.11 -16.97 6.93
CA LYS A 129 -29.05 -17.99 7.99
C LYS A 129 -29.62 -19.33 7.50
N ASP A 130 -30.80 -19.30 6.89
CA ASP A 130 -31.51 -20.49 6.42
C ASP A 130 -30.82 -21.19 5.22
N ILE A 131 -30.11 -20.46 4.35
CA ILE A 131 -29.38 -21.06 3.20
C ILE A 131 -27.91 -21.41 3.48
N THR A 132 -27.29 -20.91 4.55
CA THR A 132 -25.86 -21.17 4.88
C THR A 132 -25.64 -21.91 6.20
N GLY A 133 -26.58 -21.83 7.15
CA GLY A 133 -26.37 -22.30 8.52
C GLY A 133 -25.44 -21.42 9.38
N ILE A 134 -24.94 -20.29 8.87
CA ILE A 134 -24.02 -19.42 9.63
C ILE A 134 -24.78 -18.72 10.78
N PRO A 135 -24.28 -18.77 12.03
CA PRO A 135 -24.89 -18.12 13.19
C PRO A 135 -24.63 -16.60 13.18
N LEU A 136 -25.30 -15.87 12.30
CA LEU A 136 -25.23 -14.40 12.25
C LEU A 136 -25.95 -13.76 13.44
N TYR A 137 -25.47 -12.62 13.93
CA TYR A 137 -26.14 -11.82 14.95
C TYR A 137 -27.40 -11.15 14.38
N GLU A 138 -28.43 -10.93 15.21
CA GLU A 138 -29.59 -10.12 14.82
C GLU A 138 -29.23 -8.63 14.76
N ASP A 139 -29.95 -7.86 13.94
CA ASP A 139 -29.89 -6.39 13.78
C ASP A 139 -28.53 -5.74 13.38
N LYS A 140 -27.42 -6.48 13.46
CA LYS A 140 -26.06 -6.03 13.16
C LYS A 140 -25.67 -6.32 11.70
N VAL A 141 -26.07 -5.39 10.82
CA VAL A 141 -25.58 -5.28 9.43
C VAL A 141 -24.95 -3.91 9.19
N ASP A 142 -23.76 -3.91 8.59
CA ASP A 142 -23.11 -2.71 8.05
C ASP A 142 -23.58 -2.51 6.60
N LEU A 143 -23.81 -1.26 6.18
CA LEU A 143 -24.25 -0.92 4.84
C LEU A 143 -23.67 0.43 4.40
N THR A 144 -22.63 0.40 3.57
CA THR A 144 -22.04 1.58 2.93
C THR A 144 -22.20 1.50 1.40
N SER A 145 -22.09 2.64 0.72
CA SER A 145 -21.93 2.67 -0.74
C SER A 145 -20.49 2.97 -1.12
N SER A 146 -20.01 2.29 -2.15
CA SER A 146 -18.77 2.62 -2.84
C SER A 146 -19.05 3.00 -4.30
N LEU A 147 -18.30 3.98 -4.79
CA LEU A 147 -18.31 4.53 -6.14
C LEU A 147 -16.88 4.54 -6.67
N TYR A 148 -16.60 3.72 -7.67
CA TYR A 148 -15.33 3.71 -8.39
C TYR A 148 -15.53 4.41 -9.75
N LYS A 149 -14.56 5.22 -10.15
CA LYS A 149 -14.46 5.94 -11.44
C LYS A 149 -13.22 5.45 -12.21
N HIS A 150 -13.00 5.99 -13.41
CA HIS A 150 -11.77 5.77 -14.19
C HIS A 150 -10.50 5.88 -13.33
N GLY A 151 -9.69 4.82 -13.26
CA GLY A 151 -8.46 4.71 -12.48
C GLY A 151 -8.62 4.39 -10.98
N ASP A 152 -9.85 4.17 -10.49
CA ASP A 152 -10.13 3.74 -9.11
C ASP A 152 -10.07 2.20 -8.98
N TYR A 153 -9.64 1.71 -7.80
CA TYR A 153 -9.34 0.29 -7.52
C TYR A 153 -9.42 -0.03 -6.02
N LEU A 154 -9.41 -1.34 -5.67
CA LEU A 154 -9.20 -1.85 -4.31
C LEU A 154 -8.47 -3.20 -4.43
N LEU A 155 -7.24 -3.29 -3.91
CA LEU A 155 -6.30 -4.40 -4.14
C LEU A 155 -6.55 -5.62 -3.23
N CYS A 156 -5.65 -6.61 -3.29
CA CYS A 156 -5.82 -7.92 -2.66
C CYS A 156 -5.86 -7.85 -1.12
N HIS A 157 -7.03 -8.17 -0.54
CA HIS A 157 -7.29 -8.23 0.90
C HIS A 157 -8.29 -9.37 1.22
N ASP A 158 -8.37 -9.81 2.48
CA ASP A 158 -9.23 -10.94 2.94
C ASP A 158 -10.54 -10.52 3.62
N ASP A 159 -10.69 -9.22 3.90
CA ASP A 159 -11.80 -8.58 4.64
C ASP A 159 -11.87 -8.87 6.16
N LYS A 160 -10.81 -9.49 6.73
CA LYS A 160 -10.72 -9.96 8.12
C LYS A 160 -10.70 -8.79 9.13
N LEU A 161 -11.85 -8.51 9.74
CA LEU A 161 -11.98 -7.72 10.98
C LEU A 161 -12.97 -8.40 11.93
N ASP A 162 -12.82 -8.19 13.23
CA ASP A 162 -13.61 -8.89 14.25
C ASP A 162 -15.12 -8.71 14.09
N GLY A 163 -15.87 -9.79 14.30
CA GLY A 163 -17.32 -9.86 14.14
C GLY A 163 -17.82 -9.95 12.70
N ARG A 164 -17.03 -9.59 11.67
CA ARG A 164 -17.45 -9.77 10.26
C ARG A 164 -17.51 -11.26 9.92
N ARG A 165 -18.63 -11.72 9.33
CA ARG A 165 -18.77 -13.14 8.95
C ARG A 165 -19.28 -13.40 7.54
N VAL A 166 -20.17 -12.58 7.00
CA VAL A 166 -20.53 -12.65 5.57
C VAL A 166 -20.45 -11.27 4.95
N ALA A 167 -19.47 -11.08 4.06
CA ALA A 167 -19.38 -9.91 3.20
C ALA A 167 -20.43 -10.02 2.09
N PHE A 168 -21.08 -8.92 1.74
CA PHE A 168 -22.04 -8.87 0.63
C PHE A 168 -21.85 -7.62 -0.25
N ILE A 169 -22.20 -7.76 -1.53
CA ILE A 169 -22.17 -6.69 -2.52
C ILE A 169 -23.45 -6.76 -3.36
N TRP A 170 -24.14 -5.64 -3.52
CA TRP A 170 -25.26 -5.46 -4.45
C TRP A 170 -24.90 -4.38 -5.47
N TYR A 171 -24.86 -4.77 -6.74
CA TYR A 171 -24.34 -3.93 -7.82
C TYR A 171 -25.43 -3.07 -8.48
N LEU A 172 -25.19 -1.76 -8.49
CA LEU A 172 -26.05 -0.73 -9.06
C LEU A 172 -25.44 -0.14 -10.35
N VAL A 173 -24.54 -0.87 -11.00
CA VAL A 173 -23.95 -0.48 -12.30
C VAL A 173 -25.04 -0.29 -13.39
N PRO A 174 -24.79 0.54 -14.41
CA PRO A 174 -25.65 0.65 -15.58
C PRO A 174 -25.93 -0.71 -16.27
N ASP A 175 -27.06 -0.82 -16.97
CA ASP A 175 -27.35 -1.99 -17.83
C ASP A 175 -26.32 -2.17 -18.97
N SER A 176 -25.59 -1.10 -19.31
CA SER A 176 -24.59 -1.05 -20.37
C SER A 176 -23.16 -1.31 -19.91
N TRP A 177 -22.94 -1.73 -18.66
CA TRP A 177 -21.59 -2.03 -18.16
C TRP A 177 -21.00 -3.23 -18.91
N ASP A 178 -19.86 -3.02 -19.57
CA ASP A 178 -19.09 -4.09 -20.23
C ASP A 178 -17.73 -4.19 -19.54
N SER A 179 -17.45 -5.29 -18.83
CA SER A 179 -16.17 -5.46 -18.14
C SER A 179 -14.95 -5.44 -19.08
N GLN A 180 -15.12 -5.72 -20.38
CA GLN A 180 -14.02 -5.62 -21.35
C GLN A 180 -13.63 -4.17 -21.69
N ILE A 181 -14.48 -3.19 -21.35
CA ILE A 181 -14.30 -1.76 -21.64
C ILE A 181 -14.24 -0.95 -20.34
N ASP A 182 -15.12 -1.25 -19.39
CA ASP A 182 -15.25 -0.54 -18.12
C ASP A 182 -14.38 -1.13 -16.99
N GLY A 183 -13.97 -2.40 -17.08
CA GLY A 183 -13.25 -3.12 -16.02
C GLY A 183 -14.08 -3.33 -14.75
N GLY A 184 -13.46 -3.13 -13.58
CA GLY A 184 -14.15 -3.12 -12.28
C GLY A 184 -14.62 -4.48 -11.77
N GLU A 185 -14.13 -5.61 -12.29
CA GLU A 185 -14.52 -6.94 -11.84
C GLU A 185 -14.11 -7.22 -10.39
N LEU A 186 -14.91 -8.03 -9.69
CA LEU A 186 -14.47 -8.66 -8.46
C LEU A 186 -13.61 -9.88 -8.82
N GLN A 187 -12.36 -9.90 -8.36
CA GLN A 187 -11.39 -10.94 -8.64
C GLN A 187 -11.04 -11.68 -7.34
N LEU A 188 -11.13 -13.01 -7.35
CA LEU A 188 -10.89 -13.88 -6.19
C LEU A 188 -9.60 -14.69 -6.39
N PHE A 189 -8.78 -14.79 -5.35
CA PHE A 189 -7.47 -15.43 -5.40
C PHE A 189 -7.48 -16.84 -4.80
N GLU A 190 -6.74 -17.77 -5.41
CA GLU A 190 -6.31 -19.01 -4.73
C GLU A 190 -5.31 -18.69 -3.61
N SER A 191 -5.46 -19.32 -2.44
CA SER A 191 -4.54 -19.22 -1.30
C SER A 191 -3.70 -20.49 -1.08
N GLN A 192 -2.54 -20.32 -0.47
CA GLN A 192 -1.66 -21.40 0.00
C GLN A 192 -1.44 -21.27 1.51
N PRO A 193 -1.25 -22.38 2.26
CA PRO A 193 -1.33 -23.78 1.80
C PRO A 193 -2.75 -24.19 1.35
N ILE A 194 -2.88 -25.13 0.41
CA ILE A 194 -4.21 -25.60 -0.06
C ILE A 194 -4.98 -26.33 1.05
N ILE A 195 -4.26 -27.15 1.83
CA ILE A 195 -4.84 -27.90 2.95
C ILE A 195 -4.90 -26.96 4.17
N ASP A 196 -5.99 -27.07 4.92
CA ASP A 196 -6.11 -26.54 6.27
C ASP A 196 -5.98 -27.75 7.19
N ASP A 197 -4.79 -27.98 7.74
CA ASP A 197 -4.47 -29.18 8.53
C ASP A 197 -4.64 -28.98 10.04
N GLY A 198 -5.07 -27.78 10.45
CA GLY A 198 -5.23 -27.39 11.85
C GLY A 198 -3.95 -26.91 12.54
N ASN A 199 -2.82 -26.81 11.83
CA ASN A 199 -1.70 -25.99 12.27
C ASN A 199 -1.97 -24.52 11.88
N ASP A 200 -1.48 -23.58 12.68
CA ASP A 200 -1.62 -22.13 12.43
C ASP A 200 -0.66 -21.64 11.32
N GLU A 201 -0.74 -22.22 10.12
CA GLU A 201 0.01 -21.78 8.94
C GLU A 201 -0.63 -20.53 8.30
N ASN A 202 0.18 -19.49 8.10
CA ASN A 202 -0.27 -18.23 7.51
C ASN A 202 -0.70 -18.43 6.04
N PHE A 203 -1.89 -17.91 5.70
CA PHE A 203 -2.42 -18.03 4.35
C PHE A 203 -1.98 -16.85 3.47
N PHE A 204 -1.49 -17.17 2.27
CA PHE A 204 -1.05 -16.17 1.30
C PHE A 204 -1.79 -16.35 -0.04
N PRO A 205 -2.29 -15.26 -0.67
CA PRO A 205 -2.85 -15.31 -2.01
C PRO A 205 -1.74 -15.59 -3.04
N THR A 206 -2.11 -16.22 -4.15
CA THR A 206 -1.17 -16.61 -5.22
C THR A 206 -1.54 -16.00 -6.57
N LYS A 207 -2.67 -16.42 -7.15
CA LYS A 207 -3.16 -15.98 -8.46
C LYS A 207 -4.68 -15.79 -8.43
N ILE A 208 -5.20 -14.96 -9.31
CA ILE A 208 -6.64 -14.85 -9.57
C ILE A 208 -7.11 -16.15 -10.23
N SER A 209 -8.17 -16.76 -9.69
CA SER A 209 -8.78 -17.99 -10.22
C SER A 209 -10.26 -17.82 -10.58
N THR A 210 -10.88 -16.73 -10.15
CA THR A 210 -12.26 -16.38 -10.51
C THR A 210 -12.38 -14.87 -10.69
N THR A 211 -12.94 -14.46 -11.82
CA THR A 211 -13.24 -13.06 -12.15
C THR A 211 -14.74 -12.92 -12.37
N ILE A 212 -15.36 -11.93 -11.72
CA ILE A 212 -16.81 -11.73 -11.69
C ILE A 212 -17.10 -10.28 -12.13
N PRO A 213 -17.55 -10.07 -13.38
CA PRO A 213 -18.06 -8.79 -13.83
C PRO A 213 -19.24 -8.31 -12.96
N PRO A 214 -19.29 -7.02 -12.57
CA PRO A 214 -20.48 -6.47 -11.92
C PRO A 214 -21.64 -6.44 -12.91
N LYS A 215 -22.85 -6.75 -12.45
CA LYS A 215 -24.09 -6.72 -13.25
C LYS A 215 -25.19 -6.06 -12.45
N ARG A 216 -26.00 -5.21 -13.08
CA ARG A 216 -27.11 -4.51 -12.45
C ARG A 216 -28.06 -5.48 -11.72
N ASN A 217 -28.40 -5.17 -10.47
CA ASN A 217 -29.21 -6.00 -9.58
C ASN A 217 -28.66 -7.43 -9.34
N MET A 218 -27.35 -7.64 -9.51
CA MET A 218 -26.68 -8.82 -8.99
C MET A 218 -26.37 -8.60 -7.51
N PHE A 219 -26.77 -9.55 -6.66
CA PHE A 219 -26.32 -9.66 -5.28
C PHE A 219 -25.26 -10.76 -5.21
N MET A 220 -24.23 -10.57 -4.39
CA MET A 220 -23.18 -11.54 -4.16
C MET A 220 -22.79 -11.55 -2.68
N PHE A 221 -22.43 -12.70 -2.14
CA PHE A 221 -21.87 -12.84 -0.81
C PHE A 221 -20.75 -13.88 -0.74
N PHE A 222 -19.90 -13.79 0.27
CA PHE A 222 -18.91 -14.80 0.62
C PHE A 222 -18.65 -14.83 2.13
N GLU A 223 -18.18 -15.97 2.64
CA GLU A 223 -17.76 -16.09 4.04
C GLU A 223 -16.42 -15.37 4.24
N VAL A 224 -16.37 -14.45 5.22
CA VAL A 224 -15.13 -13.77 5.62
C VAL A 224 -14.27 -14.77 6.40
N SER A 225 -13.04 -14.97 5.95
CA SER A 225 -12.12 -15.99 6.47
C SER A 225 -10.66 -15.61 6.20
N PRO A 226 -9.68 -16.24 6.86
CA PRO A 226 -8.26 -16.08 6.53
C PRO A 226 -7.86 -16.48 5.09
N ARG A 227 -8.82 -16.96 4.27
CA ARG A 227 -8.62 -17.39 2.88
C ARG A 227 -9.43 -16.56 1.86
N SER A 228 -10.30 -15.61 2.27
CA SER A 228 -11.20 -14.86 1.38
C SER A 228 -10.53 -13.72 0.58
N PHE A 229 -9.30 -13.97 0.11
CA PHE A 229 -8.50 -13.01 -0.63
C PHE A 229 -9.15 -12.60 -1.95
N HIS A 230 -9.47 -11.32 -2.09
CA HIS A 230 -10.13 -10.75 -3.25
C HIS A 230 -9.70 -9.31 -3.51
N GLN A 231 -10.00 -8.81 -4.71
CA GLN A 231 -9.78 -7.42 -5.10
C GLN A 231 -10.88 -6.92 -6.04
N VAL A 232 -11.05 -5.61 -6.14
CA VAL A 232 -11.76 -4.94 -7.23
C VAL A 232 -10.73 -4.48 -8.25
N ALA A 233 -10.78 -5.05 -9.45
CA ALA A 233 -9.96 -4.64 -10.57
C ALA A 233 -10.16 -3.15 -10.90
N GLU A 234 -9.13 -2.53 -11.50
CA GLU A 234 -9.20 -1.13 -11.93
C GLU A 234 -10.42 -0.89 -12.84
N VAL A 235 -11.09 0.23 -12.63
CA VAL A 235 -12.13 0.71 -13.54
C VAL A 235 -11.47 1.48 -14.67
N PHE A 236 -11.46 0.90 -15.87
CA PHE A 236 -11.04 1.58 -17.10
C PHE A 236 -12.15 2.47 -17.68
N GLY A 237 -13.39 2.20 -17.30
CA GLY A 237 -14.57 2.90 -17.77
C GLY A 237 -14.68 4.34 -17.27
N HIS A 238 -15.38 5.16 -18.05
CA HIS A 238 -15.88 6.46 -17.56
C HIS A 238 -17.28 6.31 -16.91
N SER A 239 -17.88 5.12 -17.02
CA SER A 239 -19.08 4.67 -16.32
C SER A 239 -18.85 4.66 -14.80
N LYS A 240 -19.90 4.97 -14.02
CA LYS A 240 -19.84 4.91 -12.55
C LYS A 240 -20.02 3.47 -12.07
N ARG A 241 -19.01 2.89 -11.41
CA ARG A 241 -19.16 1.59 -10.74
C ARG A 241 -19.77 1.80 -9.35
N LEU A 242 -21.09 1.71 -9.26
CA LEU A 242 -21.82 1.92 -8.02
C LEU A 242 -22.22 0.59 -7.37
N SER A 243 -21.98 0.45 -6.07
CA SER A 243 -22.38 -0.73 -5.30
C SER A 243 -22.69 -0.40 -3.84
N LEU A 244 -23.81 -0.95 -3.33
CA LEU A 244 -24.09 -1.03 -1.90
C LEU A 244 -23.49 -2.33 -1.37
N HIS A 245 -22.79 -2.26 -0.23
CA HIS A 245 -21.99 -3.37 0.30
C HIS A 245 -21.78 -3.23 1.81
N GLY A 246 -21.34 -4.32 2.44
CA GLY A 246 -21.01 -4.36 3.86
C GLY A 246 -20.97 -5.79 4.38
N TRP A 247 -21.20 -5.94 5.68
CA TRP A 247 -21.04 -7.22 6.38
C TRP A 247 -22.24 -7.54 7.24
N PHE A 248 -22.71 -8.78 7.16
CA PHE A 248 -23.48 -9.40 8.24
C PHE A 248 -22.51 -9.93 9.28
N HIS A 249 -22.76 -9.59 10.55
CA HIS A 249 -21.89 -9.96 11.66
C HIS A 249 -22.27 -11.30 12.30
N GLY A 250 -21.32 -11.93 12.98
CA GLY A 250 -21.51 -13.14 13.77
C GLY A 250 -20.30 -13.41 14.67
N PRO A 251 -20.24 -14.55 15.37
CA PRO A 251 -19.03 -14.98 16.08
C PRO A 251 -17.88 -15.13 15.09
N SER A 252 -16.70 -14.59 15.41
CA SER A 252 -15.53 -14.62 14.51
C SER A 252 -15.08 -16.06 14.17
N LEU A 253 -14.43 -16.23 13.02
CA LEU A 253 -13.69 -17.46 12.73
C LEU A 253 -12.38 -17.52 13.54
N TRP A 254 -11.68 -18.65 13.47
CA TRP A 254 -10.34 -18.78 14.02
C TRP A 254 -9.38 -17.75 13.37
N THR A 255 -8.51 -17.19 14.18
CA THR A 255 -7.59 -16.13 13.79
C THR A 255 -6.17 -16.66 13.73
N VAL A 256 -5.68 -16.92 12.51
CA VAL A 256 -4.24 -17.10 12.28
C VAL A 256 -3.55 -15.73 12.33
N ASP A 257 -2.45 -15.63 13.05
CA ASP A 257 -1.62 -14.43 13.15
C ASP A 257 -0.65 -14.33 11.97
N ASN A 258 -1.10 -13.66 10.89
CA ASN A 258 -0.35 -13.44 9.66
C ASN A 258 0.94 -12.59 9.82
N ASN A 259 1.41 -12.35 11.05
CA ASN A 259 2.51 -11.45 11.45
C ASN A 259 3.92 -11.99 11.17
N ILE A 260 4.06 -13.14 10.48
CA ILE A 260 5.38 -13.67 10.10
C ILE A 260 5.95 -12.84 8.94
N MET A 261 6.76 -11.83 9.26
CA MET A 261 7.64 -11.21 8.27
C MET A 261 8.64 -12.24 7.76
N PRO A 262 8.85 -12.34 6.44
CA PRO A 262 10.13 -12.79 5.92
C PRO A 262 11.21 -11.84 6.44
N SER A 263 12.18 -12.35 7.20
CA SER A 263 13.31 -11.54 7.66
C SER A 263 14.03 -10.97 6.44
N VAL A 264 14.16 -9.65 6.36
CA VAL A 264 14.83 -9.00 5.23
C VAL A 264 16.31 -9.39 5.27
N GLU A 265 16.79 -10.07 4.24
CA GLU A 265 18.17 -10.56 4.18
C GLU A 265 19.16 -9.38 4.25
N LYS A 266 20.06 -9.47 5.24
CA LYS A 266 21.05 -8.43 5.56
C LYS A 266 22.39 -8.85 4.99
N ILE A 267 22.83 -8.14 3.95
CA ILE A 267 24.11 -8.40 3.28
C ILE A 267 25.16 -7.33 3.66
N SER A 268 26.42 -7.76 3.66
CA SER A 268 27.58 -6.87 3.80
C SER A 268 27.88 -6.15 2.47
N PRO A 269 28.50 -4.96 2.51
CA PRO A 269 28.99 -4.29 1.31
C PRO A 269 30.15 -5.05 0.65
N ILE A 270 30.39 -4.76 -0.64
CA ILE A 270 31.50 -5.34 -1.42
C ILE A 270 32.53 -4.28 -1.82
N HIS A 271 33.75 -4.73 -2.08
CA HIS A 271 34.75 -3.90 -2.73
C HIS A 271 34.52 -3.82 -4.26
N ILE A 272 34.83 -2.68 -4.87
CA ILE A 272 34.78 -2.47 -6.33
C ILE A 272 35.96 -1.60 -6.80
N GLU A 273 36.20 -1.60 -8.10
CA GLU A 273 37.23 -0.81 -8.77
C GLU A 273 36.87 0.70 -8.75
N GLU A 274 37.82 1.57 -8.44
CA GLU A 274 37.63 3.03 -8.39
C GLU A 274 37.20 3.58 -9.78
N GLU A 275 37.71 2.99 -10.85
CA GLU A 275 37.32 3.30 -12.21
C GLU A 275 35.84 2.99 -12.49
N LEU A 276 35.20 2.04 -11.78
CA LEU A 276 33.77 1.75 -11.95
C LEU A 276 32.93 2.89 -11.39
N VAL A 277 33.28 3.40 -10.20
CA VAL A 277 32.66 4.57 -9.58
C VAL A 277 32.73 5.78 -10.52
N TYR A 278 33.93 6.07 -11.03
CA TYR A 278 34.15 7.19 -11.95
C TYR A 278 33.61 6.96 -13.37
N GLN A 279 33.32 5.73 -13.79
CA GLN A 279 32.60 5.49 -15.05
C GLN A 279 31.13 5.87 -14.93
N TRP A 280 30.47 5.47 -13.85
CA TRP A 280 29.01 5.53 -13.71
C TRP A 280 28.49 6.85 -13.15
N ILE A 281 29.08 7.40 -12.10
CA ILE A 281 28.50 8.53 -11.35
C ILE A 281 28.84 9.87 -12.02
N ASN A 282 27.87 10.78 -12.05
CA ASN A 282 28.04 12.13 -12.59
C ASN A 282 29.04 12.95 -11.72
N PRO A 283 30.13 13.51 -12.30
CA PRO A 283 31.18 14.18 -11.54
C PRO A 283 30.75 15.35 -10.65
N VAL A 284 29.55 15.91 -10.86
CA VAL A 284 28.98 16.93 -9.97
C VAL A 284 28.81 16.43 -8.52
N TYR A 285 28.69 15.12 -8.31
CA TYR A 285 28.57 14.50 -6.99
C TYR A 285 29.92 14.19 -6.32
N PHE A 286 31.04 14.58 -6.93
CA PHE A 286 32.37 14.60 -6.29
C PHE A 286 32.87 16.03 -6.00
N ASP A 287 32.13 17.06 -6.40
CA ASP A 287 32.48 18.46 -6.09
C ASP A 287 32.11 18.80 -4.64
N THR A 288 33.12 19.23 -3.87
CA THR A 288 32.95 19.52 -2.44
C THR A 288 32.03 20.71 -2.16
N GLU A 289 31.87 21.66 -3.09
CA GLU A 289 30.93 22.78 -2.91
C GLU A 289 29.49 22.35 -3.19
N GLN A 290 29.25 21.49 -4.18
CA GLN A 290 27.93 20.90 -4.43
C GLN A 290 27.54 19.93 -3.32
N LEU A 291 28.43 19.04 -2.88
CA LEU A 291 28.19 18.12 -1.75
C LEU A 291 27.80 18.89 -0.48
N ARG A 292 28.49 20.00 -0.15
CA ARG A 292 28.12 20.90 0.95
C ARG A 292 26.70 21.48 0.81
N LYS A 293 26.24 21.80 -0.40
CA LYS A 293 24.86 22.30 -0.65
C LYS A 293 23.83 21.17 -0.54
N ILE A 294 24.14 20.01 -1.11
CA ILE A 294 23.34 18.78 -1.10
C ILE A 294 23.10 18.33 0.35
N ARG A 295 24.16 18.17 1.15
CA ARG A 295 24.10 17.80 2.58
C ARG A 295 23.26 18.81 3.37
N ARG A 296 23.46 20.13 3.15
CA ARG A 296 22.66 21.19 3.79
C ARG A 296 21.17 21.20 3.40
N LYS A 297 20.77 20.64 2.26
CA LYS A 297 19.35 20.37 1.97
C LYS A 297 18.91 19.13 2.74
N PHE A 298 19.63 18.02 2.60
CA PHE A 298 19.26 16.73 3.21
C PHE A 298 19.05 16.84 4.73
N CYS A 299 19.99 17.47 5.46
CA CYS A 299 19.89 17.69 6.91
C CYS A 299 18.71 18.60 7.35
N ARG A 300 17.91 19.16 6.43
CA ARG A 300 16.73 19.98 6.72
C ARG A 300 15.40 19.30 6.42
N SER A 301 15.37 18.35 5.48
CA SER A 301 14.13 17.68 5.04
C SER A 301 14.16 16.15 5.19
N SER A 302 15.31 15.56 5.55
CA SER A 302 15.55 14.11 5.55
C SER A 302 15.31 13.43 4.18
N GLU A 303 15.14 14.21 3.11
CA GLU A 303 15.03 13.74 1.73
C GLU A 303 15.96 14.51 0.80
N ILE A 304 16.36 13.86 -0.30
CA ILE A 304 16.76 14.57 -1.51
C ILE A 304 16.53 13.72 -2.76
N GLN A 305 16.13 14.35 -3.87
CA GLN A 305 16.23 13.78 -5.20
C GLN A 305 17.38 14.45 -5.97
N LEU A 306 18.33 13.64 -6.43
CA LEU A 306 19.55 14.03 -7.15
C LEU A 306 19.38 13.71 -8.65
N THR A 307 19.21 14.73 -9.48
CA THR A 307 18.87 14.56 -10.91
C THR A 307 20.12 14.40 -11.79
N ASN A 308 20.04 13.51 -12.79
CA ASN A 308 21.18 13.06 -13.59
C ASN A 308 22.29 12.42 -12.73
N PHE A 309 21.92 11.51 -11.84
CA PHE A 309 22.87 10.86 -10.91
C PHE A 309 23.89 9.98 -11.65
N ILE A 310 23.41 9.18 -12.61
CA ILE A 310 24.27 8.44 -13.53
C ILE A 310 24.64 9.35 -14.71
N LYS A 311 25.87 9.23 -15.23
CA LYS A 311 26.26 9.97 -16.45
C LYS A 311 25.34 9.64 -17.62
N THR A 312 25.05 10.63 -18.45
CA THR A 312 24.06 10.52 -19.53
C THR A 312 24.36 9.42 -20.55
N ASP A 313 25.64 9.16 -20.84
CA ASP A 313 26.09 8.06 -21.70
C ASP A 313 25.80 6.68 -21.07
N LYS A 314 26.26 6.43 -19.84
CA LYS A 314 25.99 5.18 -19.12
C LYS A 314 24.52 4.97 -18.79
N TRP A 315 23.77 6.04 -18.56
CA TRP A 315 22.32 5.98 -18.43
C TRP A 315 21.64 5.53 -19.73
N ILE A 316 22.03 6.09 -20.89
CA ILE A 316 21.49 5.66 -22.20
C ILE A 316 21.82 4.19 -22.48
N GLU A 317 23.06 3.76 -22.22
CA GLU A 317 23.44 2.34 -22.34
C GLU A 317 22.57 1.44 -21.45
N LEU A 318 22.36 1.83 -20.18
CA LEU A 318 21.56 1.05 -19.21
C LEU A 318 20.09 0.96 -19.64
N VAL A 319 19.49 2.05 -20.12
CA VAL A 319 18.10 2.06 -20.60
C VAL A 319 17.92 1.19 -21.86
N GLN A 320 18.89 1.19 -22.77
CA GLN A 320 18.89 0.29 -23.94
C GLN A 320 19.03 -1.17 -23.51
N CYS A 321 19.95 -1.45 -22.59
CA CYS A 321 20.16 -2.78 -22.01
C CYS A 321 18.87 -3.31 -21.39
N LEU A 322 18.28 -2.59 -20.43
CA LEU A 322 17.06 -2.98 -19.70
C LEU A 322 15.88 -3.31 -20.63
N LYS A 323 15.67 -2.50 -21.68
CA LYS A 323 14.61 -2.74 -22.68
C LYS A 323 14.86 -3.96 -23.56
N SER A 324 16.11 -4.42 -23.68
CA SER A 324 16.47 -5.63 -24.42
C SER A 324 16.41 -6.92 -23.58
N ILE A 325 16.26 -6.82 -22.26
CA ILE A 325 16.22 -7.98 -21.37
C ILE A 325 14.93 -8.79 -21.60
N SER A 326 15.12 -10.09 -21.88
CA SER A 326 14.06 -11.06 -22.07
C SER A 326 13.11 -11.15 -20.88
N THR A 327 11.82 -11.41 -21.14
CA THR A 327 10.79 -11.50 -20.09
C THR A 327 11.08 -12.59 -19.05
N HIS A 328 11.82 -13.66 -19.41
CA HIS A 328 12.17 -14.73 -18.47
C HIS A 328 13.24 -14.36 -17.42
N ASN A 329 13.97 -13.26 -17.57
CA ASN A 329 14.88 -12.76 -16.53
C ASN A 329 14.14 -11.94 -15.44
N TRP A 330 12.89 -11.56 -15.67
CA TRP A 330 12.08 -10.75 -14.77
C TRP A 330 11.20 -11.64 -13.90
N LEU A 331 11.66 -11.94 -12.69
CA LEU A 331 10.92 -12.76 -11.73
C LEU A 331 9.76 -11.96 -11.14
N HIS A 332 8.55 -12.52 -11.14
CA HIS A 332 7.38 -11.91 -10.51
C HIS A 332 7.53 -11.90 -8.98
N CYS A 333 7.25 -10.76 -8.37
CA CYS A 333 7.33 -10.54 -6.93
C CYS A 333 5.93 -10.40 -6.34
N GLY A 334 5.53 -11.41 -5.55
CA GLY A 334 4.31 -11.43 -4.73
C GLY A 334 4.62 -11.56 -3.22
N PRO A 335 3.65 -12.01 -2.39
CA PRO A 335 2.27 -12.32 -2.74
C PRO A 335 1.42 -11.06 -3.00
N PRO A 336 0.27 -11.16 -3.72
CA PRO A 336 -0.57 -10.02 -4.10
C PRO A 336 -1.08 -9.14 -2.95
N ASN A 337 -1.22 -9.65 -1.71
CA ASN A 337 -1.57 -8.85 -0.53
C ASN A 337 -0.37 -8.08 0.08
N ARG A 338 0.81 -8.12 -0.56
CA ARG A 338 2.02 -7.40 -0.14
C ARG A 338 2.70 -6.66 -1.28
N ARG A 339 2.63 -7.18 -2.51
CA ARG A 339 3.29 -6.60 -3.69
C ARG A 339 2.83 -7.24 -5.00
N ASN A 340 2.96 -6.46 -6.07
CA ASN A 340 2.89 -6.94 -7.46
C ASN A 340 3.87 -6.11 -8.30
N TYR A 341 5.01 -6.70 -8.65
CA TYR A 341 5.98 -6.12 -9.60
C TYR A 341 6.90 -7.25 -10.12
N HIS A 342 7.96 -6.92 -10.88
CA HIS A 342 9.01 -7.87 -11.21
C HIS A 342 10.39 -7.31 -10.80
N CYS A 343 11.31 -8.16 -10.33
CA CYS A 343 12.73 -7.82 -10.22
C CYS A 343 13.56 -8.63 -11.23
N LEU A 344 14.69 -8.08 -11.66
CA LEU A 344 15.67 -8.82 -12.43
C LEU A 344 16.32 -9.88 -11.53
N PHE A 345 16.30 -11.14 -11.96
CA PHE A 345 16.87 -12.26 -11.21
C PHE A 345 18.04 -12.89 -11.97
N ASN A 346 19.11 -13.25 -11.24
CA ASN A 346 20.34 -13.79 -11.79
C ASN A 346 20.45 -15.29 -11.52
N THR A 347 20.78 -16.09 -12.54
CA THR A 347 20.98 -17.55 -12.41
C THR A 347 22.02 -18.05 -13.41
N ASP A 348 22.66 -19.19 -13.11
CA ASP A 348 23.62 -19.85 -14.03
C ASP A 348 23.04 -20.13 -15.43
N LEU A 349 21.71 -20.29 -15.53
CA LEU A 349 20.99 -20.55 -16.78
C LEU A 349 20.54 -19.28 -17.51
N ASN A 350 20.36 -18.18 -16.78
CA ASN A 350 19.93 -16.88 -17.28
C ASN A 350 20.75 -15.79 -16.57
N PRO A 351 22.02 -15.59 -16.94
CA PRO A 351 22.84 -14.53 -16.38
C PRO A 351 22.26 -13.15 -16.70
N ILE A 352 22.41 -12.21 -15.78
CA ILE A 352 22.10 -10.80 -16.04
C ILE A 352 23.18 -10.18 -16.95
N PRO A 353 22.85 -9.14 -17.75
CA PRO A 353 23.87 -8.44 -18.54
C PRO A 353 24.90 -7.74 -17.65
N ASP A 354 26.17 -7.69 -18.09
CA ASP A 354 27.30 -7.06 -17.39
C ASP A 354 26.99 -5.65 -16.88
N LEU A 355 26.21 -4.89 -17.66
CA LEU A 355 25.85 -3.50 -17.35
C LEU A 355 24.81 -3.41 -16.21
N CYS A 356 23.97 -4.43 -16.06
CA CYS A 356 23.08 -4.60 -14.90
C CYS A 356 23.84 -5.12 -13.68
N GLU A 357 24.81 -6.03 -13.86
CA GLU A 357 25.69 -6.46 -12.78
C GLU A 357 26.52 -5.28 -12.23
N GLN A 358 27.08 -4.44 -13.09
CA GLN A 358 27.86 -3.26 -12.71
C GLN A 358 27.08 -2.27 -11.85
N ILE A 359 25.83 -1.92 -12.21
CA ILE A 359 25.02 -0.99 -11.41
C ILE A 359 24.59 -1.61 -10.06
N ILE A 360 24.33 -2.91 -10.03
CA ILE A 360 24.06 -3.65 -8.77
C ILE A 360 25.32 -3.68 -7.89
N ARG A 361 26.49 -4.04 -8.45
CA ARG A 361 27.79 -4.00 -7.76
C ARG A 361 28.12 -2.61 -7.21
N LEU A 362 27.84 -1.56 -7.98
CA LEU A 362 28.06 -0.18 -7.56
C LEU A 362 27.23 0.18 -6.32
N PHE A 363 25.92 -0.09 -6.32
CA PHE A 363 25.05 0.20 -5.17
C PHE A 363 25.31 -0.74 -3.97
N LYS A 364 25.84 -1.94 -4.21
CA LYS A 364 26.27 -2.88 -3.16
C LYS A 364 27.64 -2.52 -2.55
N SER A 365 28.32 -1.46 -2.99
CA SER A 365 29.74 -1.23 -2.69
C SER A 365 30.05 -0.36 -1.46
N GLU A 366 31.22 -0.61 -0.85
CA GLU A 366 31.86 0.26 0.15
C GLU A 366 32.01 1.71 -0.36
N ALA A 367 32.34 1.88 -1.65
CA ALA A 367 32.49 3.19 -2.27
C ALA A 367 31.16 3.96 -2.35
N MET A 368 30.03 3.28 -2.58
CA MET A 368 28.72 3.91 -2.49
C MET A 368 28.38 4.30 -1.05
N LEU A 369 28.78 3.51 -0.04
CA LEU A 369 28.59 3.91 1.37
C LEU A 369 29.34 5.22 1.69
N VAL A 370 30.57 5.41 1.20
CA VAL A 370 31.31 6.68 1.31
C VAL A 370 30.56 7.82 0.63
N ILE A 371 30.12 7.64 -0.61
CA ILE A 371 29.42 8.67 -1.39
C ILE A 371 28.10 9.07 -0.72
N LEU A 372 27.32 8.09 -0.24
CA LEU A 372 26.08 8.34 0.49
C LEU A 372 26.34 9.02 1.83
N SER A 373 27.39 8.65 2.56
CA SER A 373 27.84 9.38 3.75
C SER A 373 28.15 10.83 3.44
N ASP A 374 28.89 11.11 2.37
CA ASP A 374 29.26 12.48 2.04
C ASP A 374 28.09 13.33 1.54
N ILE A 375 27.14 12.72 0.83
CA ILE A 375 25.88 13.33 0.38
C ILE A 375 24.94 13.65 1.55
N THR A 376 24.78 12.72 2.50
CA THR A 376 23.73 12.82 3.54
C THR A 376 24.22 13.39 4.87
N GLY A 377 25.48 13.16 5.22
CA GLY A 377 26.00 13.36 6.58
C GLY A 377 25.74 12.17 7.53
N ILE A 378 25.21 11.05 7.04
CA ILE A 378 25.02 9.81 7.81
C ILE A 378 26.32 9.00 7.82
N GLN A 379 26.71 8.44 8.96
CA GLN A 379 27.99 7.74 9.13
C GLN A 379 27.95 6.28 8.64
N LEU A 380 27.63 6.05 7.35
CA LEU A 380 27.63 4.74 6.71
C LEU A 380 29.04 4.16 6.46
N HIS A 381 30.09 4.98 6.29
CA HIS A 381 31.45 4.44 6.10
C HIS A 381 32.53 5.29 6.77
N PRO A 382 33.48 4.71 7.55
CA PRO A 382 34.45 5.49 8.33
C PRO A 382 35.39 6.38 7.51
N CYS A 383 35.57 6.09 6.22
CA CYS A 383 36.39 6.92 5.31
C CYS A 383 35.65 8.11 4.69
N SER A 384 34.44 8.44 5.15
CA SER A 384 33.67 9.61 4.69
C SER A 384 34.31 10.94 5.09
N ILE A 385 34.25 11.95 4.22
CA ILE A 385 34.78 13.31 4.43
C ILE A 385 33.81 14.16 5.29
N ILE A 386 33.04 13.53 6.18
CA ILE A 386 32.09 14.22 7.07
C ILE A 386 32.84 15.19 7.99
N ASN A 387 33.90 14.71 8.66
CA ASN A 387 34.58 15.43 9.74
C ASN A 387 35.48 16.60 9.25
N ASP A 388 36.07 16.51 8.06
CA ASP A 388 36.95 17.58 7.53
C ASP A 388 36.16 18.82 7.05
N ILE A 389 34.89 18.62 6.68
CA ILE A 389 34.04 19.64 6.08
C ILE A 389 33.56 20.69 7.08
N ASP A 390 33.26 20.31 8.33
CA ASP A 390 32.76 21.24 9.35
C ASP A 390 33.92 21.93 10.11
N ASN A 391 35.05 21.23 10.29
CA ASN A 391 36.27 21.80 10.86
C ASN A 391 36.87 22.96 10.05
N THR A 392 36.58 23.04 8.74
CA THR A 392 37.12 24.10 7.86
C THR A 392 36.40 25.45 7.94
N THR A 393 35.39 25.62 8.80
CA THR A 393 34.59 26.86 8.91
C THR A 393 34.83 27.73 10.15
N VAL A 394 35.75 27.37 11.06
CA VAL A 394 36.10 28.21 12.22
C VAL A 394 37.10 29.31 11.83
N VAL A 395 36.62 30.32 11.11
CA VAL A 395 37.33 31.60 10.94
C VAL A 395 36.91 32.52 12.07
N ASN A 396 37.87 33.03 12.84
CA ASN A 396 37.61 33.95 13.95
C ASN A 396 37.11 35.31 13.44
N ASP A 397 35.86 35.65 13.75
CA ASP A 397 35.38 37.03 13.80
C ASP A 397 34.70 37.29 15.15
N ASN A 398 35.44 37.91 16.07
CA ASN A 398 34.90 38.42 17.32
C ASN A 398 34.33 39.83 17.08
N ASN A 399 33.04 40.06 17.34
CA ASN A 399 32.58 41.15 18.24
C ASN A 399 31.04 41.29 18.38
N THR A 400 30.61 41.44 19.64
CA THR A 400 29.46 42.23 20.16
C THR A 400 27.99 41.87 19.83
N THR A 401 27.32 41.37 20.89
CA THR A 401 26.02 41.82 21.47
C THR A 401 24.68 41.58 20.74
N ASP A 402 23.84 40.77 21.42
CA ASP A 402 22.45 41.03 21.84
C ASP A 402 21.34 41.24 20.77
N GLU A 403 20.09 40.77 20.94
CA GLU A 403 19.39 40.28 22.15
C GLU A 403 18.24 39.28 21.81
N ASN A 404 17.83 38.44 22.78
CA ASN A 404 16.49 37.83 22.98
C ASN A 404 15.68 37.13 21.84
N VAL A 405 15.33 35.84 22.03
CA VAL A 405 13.93 35.36 22.32
C VAL A 405 13.81 33.82 22.50
N SER A 406 13.03 33.42 23.52
CA SER A 406 12.40 32.13 23.89
C SER A 406 13.01 30.75 23.56
N GLN A 407 13.03 29.90 24.60
CA GLN A 407 13.46 28.50 24.62
C GLN A 407 12.39 27.52 24.08
N SER A 408 12.84 26.43 23.44
CA SER A 408 12.24 25.10 23.59
C SER A 408 13.36 24.06 23.70
N LYS A 409 13.17 22.98 24.46
CA LYS A 409 14.28 22.14 24.95
C LYS A 409 14.77 21.15 23.89
N ARG A 410 16.05 21.24 23.54
CA ARG A 410 16.85 20.12 23.01
C ARG A 410 18.03 19.90 23.94
N MET A 411 18.21 18.70 24.47
CA MET A 411 19.38 18.37 25.30
C MET A 411 20.64 18.38 24.44
N ARG A 412 21.71 18.96 24.97
CA ARG A 412 23.00 19.11 24.32
C ARG A 412 24.01 18.27 25.11
N THR A 413 24.48 17.18 24.52
CA THR A 413 25.64 16.45 25.03
C THR A 413 26.88 17.31 24.84
N GLU A 414 27.72 17.40 25.88
CA GLU A 414 28.95 18.20 25.86
C GLU A 414 30.15 17.34 25.44
N ASP A 415 31.14 17.97 24.80
CA ASP A 415 32.33 17.31 24.32
C ASP A 415 33.15 16.67 25.45
N THR A 416 33.52 15.40 25.29
CA THR A 416 34.61 14.79 26.07
C THR A 416 35.62 14.19 25.11
N VAL A 417 36.66 14.97 24.78
CA VAL A 417 37.74 14.55 23.89
C VAL A 417 38.56 13.45 24.56
N ASN A 418 38.50 12.24 24.01
CA ASN A 418 39.45 11.16 24.30
C ASN A 418 40.06 10.66 23.00
N VAL A 419 41.37 10.78 22.86
CA VAL A 419 42.12 10.23 21.73
C VAL A 419 42.29 8.72 21.95
N ILE A 420 41.51 7.92 21.24
CA ILE A 420 41.65 6.46 21.23
C ILE A 420 42.40 6.06 19.96
N SER A 421 43.52 5.35 20.15
CA SER A 421 44.27 4.72 19.06
C SER A 421 43.48 3.55 18.48
N THR A 422 43.35 3.48 17.15
CA THR A 422 42.62 2.42 16.45
C THR A 422 43.21 1.03 16.71
N SER A 423 42.51 0.20 17.49
CA SER A 423 42.72 -1.24 17.57
C SER A 423 41.88 -1.96 16.51
N ASP A 424 42.30 -3.15 16.07
CA ASP A 424 41.62 -3.99 15.06
C ASP A 424 40.23 -4.53 15.49
N THR A 425 39.64 -3.99 16.55
CA THR A 425 38.36 -4.41 17.16
C THR A 425 37.12 -3.80 16.48
N ASP A 426 37.23 -2.61 15.90
CA ASP A 426 36.06 -1.83 15.46
C ASP A 426 35.45 -2.28 14.12
N ARG A 427 36.02 -3.31 13.49
CA ARG A 427 35.55 -3.88 12.21
C ARG A 427 34.15 -4.49 12.26
N ASN A 428 33.59 -4.71 13.46
CA ASN A 428 32.27 -5.33 13.64
C ASN A 428 31.09 -4.36 13.48
N CYS A 429 31.33 -3.05 13.32
CA CYS A 429 30.29 -2.02 13.28
C CYS A 429 30.03 -1.43 11.87
N LEU A 430 30.18 -2.26 10.82
CA LEU A 430 29.84 -1.88 9.44
C LEU A 430 28.31 -1.90 9.24
N PRO A 431 27.73 -0.99 8.42
CA PRO A 431 26.32 -1.06 8.08
C PRO A 431 26.02 -2.31 7.26
N TYR A 432 24.77 -2.77 7.37
CA TYR A 432 24.21 -3.77 6.47
C TYR A 432 23.24 -3.11 5.51
N LEU A 433 23.01 -3.78 4.38
CA LEU A 433 22.09 -3.34 3.34
C LEU A 433 21.15 -4.48 2.93
N THR A 434 20.09 -4.14 2.20
CA THR A 434 19.33 -5.12 1.42
C THR A 434 20.07 -5.45 0.12
N GLU A 435 19.81 -6.61 -0.48
CA GLU A 435 20.22 -6.85 -1.87
C GLU A 435 19.57 -5.79 -2.80
N PRO A 436 20.31 -5.19 -3.75
CA PRO A 436 19.73 -4.21 -4.68
C PRO A 436 18.72 -4.85 -5.64
N CYS A 437 17.43 -4.57 -5.47
CA CYS A 437 16.38 -5.10 -6.35
C CYS A 437 16.18 -4.14 -7.54
N LEU A 438 16.67 -4.54 -8.72
CA LEU A 438 16.45 -3.84 -9.98
C LEU A 438 15.05 -4.19 -10.48
N ARG A 439 14.10 -3.25 -10.37
CA ARG A 439 12.67 -3.49 -10.60
C ARG A 439 12.26 -3.14 -12.03
N LYS A 440 11.31 -3.91 -12.56
CA LYS A 440 10.48 -3.56 -13.72
C LYS A 440 9.05 -3.36 -13.23
N LEU A 441 8.56 -2.13 -13.36
CA LEU A 441 7.20 -1.73 -13.05
C LEU A 441 6.43 -1.45 -14.35
N GLN A 442 5.12 -1.58 -14.29
CA GLN A 442 4.18 -1.45 -15.40
C GLN A 442 2.77 -1.20 -14.83
N PRO A 443 1.75 -0.87 -15.65
CA PRO A 443 0.37 -0.84 -15.19
C PRO A 443 -0.03 -2.12 -14.42
N GLY A 444 -0.76 -1.96 -13.32
CA GLY A 444 -1.06 -3.00 -12.34
C GLY A 444 -0.01 -3.20 -11.25
N SER A 445 1.13 -2.50 -11.25
CA SER A 445 2.22 -2.71 -10.26
C SER A 445 2.03 -1.89 -8.97
N TYR A 446 2.39 -2.46 -7.82
CA TYR A 446 2.24 -1.84 -6.49
C TYR A 446 3.03 -2.54 -5.38
N THR A 447 3.09 -1.91 -4.20
CA THR A 447 3.37 -2.57 -2.90
C THR A 447 2.34 -2.17 -1.86
N LEU A 448 2.01 -3.08 -0.94
CA LEU A 448 1.12 -2.83 0.19
C LEU A 448 1.90 -2.90 1.50
N LEU A 449 1.47 -2.13 2.48
CA LEU A 449 1.96 -2.17 3.85
C LEU A 449 1.36 -3.35 4.61
N SER A 450 1.85 -3.54 5.84
CA SER A 450 1.31 -4.41 6.86
C SER A 450 1.75 -3.86 8.22
N ASP A 451 1.03 -4.22 9.28
CA ASP A 451 1.30 -3.78 10.65
C ASP A 451 2.77 -4.00 11.03
N ALA A 452 3.35 -5.13 10.61
CA ALA A 452 4.74 -5.47 10.87
C ALA A 452 5.76 -4.53 10.18
N ASP A 453 5.44 -3.91 9.03
CA ASP A 453 6.32 -2.91 8.40
C ASP A 453 6.41 -1.61 9.22
N MET A 454 5.36 -1.29 10.02
CA MET A 454 5.40 -0.19 10.99
C MET A 454 6.22 -0.54 12.23
N THR A 455 6.37 -1.84 12.56
CA THR A 455 7.15 -2.26 13.75
C THR A 455 8.67 -2.17 13.58
N ASP A 456 9.19 -1.80 12.40
CA ASP A 456 10.62 -1.63 12.18
C ASP A 456 11.23 -0.58 13.14
N GLN A 457 12.21 -1.01 13.93
CA GLN A 457 12.92 -0.20 14.92
C GLN A 457 14.30 0.28 14.42
N SER A 458 14.58 0.16 13.13
CA SER A 458 15.88 0.54 12.55
C SER A 458 15.86 1.90 11.84
N TRP A 459 16.91 2.68 12.07
CA TRP A 459 17.22 3.87 11.27
C TRP A 459 17.86 3.43 9.95
N ARG A 460 17.35 3.97 8.84
CA ARG A 460 17.73 3.51 7.50
C ARG A 460 17.66 4.61 6.45
N LEU A 461 18.64 4.61 5.54
CA LEU A 461 18.63 5.39 4.31
C LEU A 461 17.98 4.55 3.21
N GLU A 462 16.73 4.89 2.85
CA GLU A 462 16.07 4.34 1.67
C GLU A 462 16.58 5.04 0.42
N CYS A 463 16.91 4.24 -0.60
CA CYS A 463 17.65 4.69 -1.75
C CYS A 463 17.05 4.07 -3.02
N LEU A 464 16.61 4.95 -3.94
CA LEU A 464 15.82 4.60 -5.11
C LEU A 464 16.33 5.36 -6.34
N LEU A 465 17.10 4.68 -7.18
CA LEU A 465 17.53 5.21 -8.47
C LEU A 465 16.42 4.99 -9.49
N HIS A 466 15.70 6.05 -9.82
CA HIS A 466 14.71 6.05 -10.90
C HIS A 466 15.44 6.04 -12.24
N ILE A 467 15.45 4.90 -12.93
CA ILE A 467 16.23 4.74 -14.17
C ILE A 467 15.44 5.29 -15.34
N HIS A 468 14.24 4.77 -15.63
CA HIS A 468 13.50 5.18 -16.83
C HIS A 468 11.97 4.98 -16.77
N GLY A 469 11.26 5.82 -17.53
CA GLY A 469 9.83 5.74 -17.82
C GLY A 469 9.00 6.81 -17.09
N TYR A 470 9.61 7.53 -16.15
CA TYR A 470 9.00 8.57 -15.32
C TYR A 470 9.07 9.97 -15.96
N GLY A 471 9.81 10.10 -17.07
CA GLY A 471 9.96 11.35 -17.81
C GLY A 471 8.67 11.88 -18.44
N LEU A 472 8.23 13.04 -17.97
CA LEU A 472 7.14 13.85 -18.57
C LEU A 472 7.45 14.19 -20.04
N LYS A 473 6.43 14.15 -20.91
CA LYS A 473 6.60 14.49 -22.34
C LYS A 473 6.40 15.98 -22.62
N TYR A 474 7.31 16.52 -23.43
CA TYR A 474 7.29 17.89 -23.94
C TYR A 474 6.01 18.21 -24.73
N HIS A 475 5.31 19.27 -24.33
CA HIS A 475 4.42 19.98 -25.25
C HIS A 475 5.24 20.79 -26.26
N SER A 476 5.48 20.22 -27.44
CA SER A 476 6.08 20.93 -28.58
C SER A 476 5.10 21.98 -29.11
N ASN A 477 5.20 23.19 -28.57
CA ASN A 477 4.43 24.33 -29.05
C ASN A 477 5.02 24.83 -30.38
N ASN A 478 4.18 25.24 -31.34
CA ASN A 478 4.53 25.35 -32.76
C ASN A 478 5.43 26.56 -33.14
N ASN A 479 6.17 27.12 -32.19
CA ASN A 479 7.12 28.23 -32.36
C ASN A 479 8.49 27.78 -31.86
N ASN A 480 9.54 27.93 -32.68
CA ASN A 480 10.90 27.42 -32.44
C ASN A 480 11.63 28.11 -31.26
N LYS A 481 11.22 27.82 -30.03
CA LYS A 481 11.89 28.15 -28.77
C LYS A 481 11.72 26.98 -27.79
N THR A 482 12.76 26.18 -27.65
CA THR A 482 12.86 25.16 -26.60
C THR A 482 13.05 25.82 -25.24
N GLN A 483 11.95 26.12 -24.55
CA GLN A 483 11.97 26.38 -23.11
C GLN A 483 11.60 25.09 -22.37
N LEU A 484 12.45 24.68 -21.44
CA LEU A 484 12.06 23.78 -20.37
C LEU A 484 11.02 24.50 -19.52
N HIS A 485 9.84 23.90 -19.37
CA HIS A 485 8.76 24.37 -18.51
C HIS A 485 8.25 23.15 -17.73
N ASP A 486 8.30 23.22 -16.40
CA ASP A 486 7.64 22.25 -15.53
C ASP A 486 6.11 22.38 -15.67
N THR A 487 5.54 21.63 -16.61
CA THR A 487 4.09 21.55 -16.80
C THR A 487 3.50 20.40 -15.99
N ASN A 488 3.04 20.73 -14.79
CA ASN A 488 2.08 20.00 -13.96
C ASN A 488 2.54 18.63 -13.40
N SER A 489 3.05 18.68 -12.16
CA SER A 489 3.12 17.54 -11.23
C SER A 489 1.79 16.79 -11.02
N GLN A 490 0.65 17.42 -11.33
CA GLN A 490 -0.69 16.80 -11.33
C GLN A 490 -0.82 15.60 -12.29
N SER A 491 0.04 15.47 -13.31
CA SER A 491 0.04 14.33 -14.22
C SER A 491 0.61 13.06 -13.56
N ASN A 492 1.82 13.13 -13.00
CA ASN A 492 2.42 11.98 -12.31
C ASN A 492 1.60 11.50 -11.10
N SER A 493 0.88 12.40 -10.40
CA SER A 493 -0.02 12.00 -9.31
C SER A 493 -1.28 11.25 -9.78
N SER A 494 -1.73 11.42 -11.03
CA SER A 494 -2.88 10.67 -11.55
C SER A 494 -2.53 9.24 -11.93
N TRP A 495 -1.25 8.94 -12.17
CA TRP A 495 -0.76 7.62 -12.60
C TRP A 495 -0.43 6.67 -11.46
N GLY A 496 -0.24 7.19 -10.23
CA GLY A 496 0.13 6.39 -9.06
C GLY A 496 1.58 5.88 -9.06
N VAL A 497 2.47 6.38 -9.92
CA VAL A 497 3.91 6.02 -9.95
C VAL A 497 4.73 6.50 -8.74
N GLN A 498 4.07 6.92 -7.65
CA GLN A 498 4.67 7.62 -6.52
C GLN A 498 5.08 6.64 -5.41
N THR A 499 6.17 6.96 -4.72
CA THR A 499 6.52 6.28 -3.45
C THR A 499 6.08 7.16 -2.29
N VAL A 500 5.14 6.67 -1.48
CA VAL A 500 4.54 7.36 -0.34
C VAL A 500 5.18 6.84 0.94
N TYR A 501 5.44 7.75 1.89
CA TYR A 501 5.93 7.46 3.24
C TYR A 501 4.88 7.87 4.26
N VAL A 502 4.74 7.05 5.30
CA VAL A 502 3.79 7.18 6.41
C VAL A 502 4.47 6.74 7.70
N ALA A 503 3.93 7.14 8.86
CA ALA A 503 4.40 6.65 10.16
C ALA A 503 3.25 6.25 11.07
N ASP A 504 3.55 5.39 12.04
CA ASP A 504 2.61 5.04 13.11
C ASP A 504 2.19 6.28 13.92
N GLY A 505 0.90 6.34 14.27
CA GLY A 505 0.30 7.46 14.99
C GLY A 505 -0.03 8.73 14.18
N GLU A 506 0.36 8.84 12.91
CA GLU A 506 0.07 10.00 12.05
C GLU A 506 -1.12 9.73 11.10
N GLU A 507 -2.02 10.71 10.91
CA GLU A 507 -3.21 10.56 10.03
C GLU A 507 -2.93 10.87 8.53
N ASP A 508 -1.86 11.60 8.23
CA ASP A 508 -1.53 12.14 6.89
C ASP A 508 -0.28 11.48 6.24
N GLU A 509 -0.15 11.58 4.91
CA GLU A 509 1.08 11.17 4.19
C GLU A 509 2.28 12.07 4.59
N LEU A 510 3.35 11.50 5.16
CA LEU A 510 4.54 12.26 5.58
C LEU A 510 5.32 12.85 4.39
N LEU A 511 5.49 12.04 3.35
CA LEU A 511 6.24 12.41 2.15
C LEU A 511 5.79 11.58 0.96
N THR A 512 5.39 12.25 -0.13
CA THR A 512 5.04 11.59 -1.40
C THR A 512 6.06 11.94 -2.48
N VAL A 513 7.00 11.01 -2.70
CA VAL A 513 8.04 11.11 -3.72
C VAL A 513 7.44 10.91 -5.10
N THR A 514 7.57 11.93 -5.94
CA THR A 514 7.31 11.80 -7.38
C THR A 514 8.62 11.44 -8.09
N PRO A 515 8.63 10.37 -8.91
CA PRO A 515 9.83 9.91 -9.60
C PRO A 515 10.19 10.79 -10.80
N SER A 516 11.45 10.70 -11.25
CA SER A 516 11.98 11.41 -12.42
C SER A 516 13.11 10.59 -13.05
N ASP A 517 13.23 10.56 -14.38
CA ASP A 517 14.27 9.77 -15.06
C ASP A 517 15.69 10.16 -14.63
N ASN A 518 16.60 9.17 -14.57
CA ASN A 518 17.99 9.31 -14.12
C ASN A 518 18.15 10.05 -12.77
N SER A 519 17.22 9.85 -11.83
CA SER A 519 17.20 10.61 -10.57
C SER A 519 17.26 9.70 -9.34
N LEU A 520 18.30 9.87 -8.53
CA LEU A 520 18.48 9.15 -7.27
C LEU A 520 17.71 9.86 -6.16
N THR A 521 16.65 9.23 -5.65
CA THR A 521 16.01 9.66 -4.41
C THR A 521 16.66 8.96 -3.22
N LEU A 522 16.92 9.75 -2.18
CA LEU A 522 17.35 9.32 -0.85
C LEU A 522 16.33 9.83 0.17
N VAL A 523 15.90 8.97 1.09
CA VAL A 523 15.03 9.33 2.23
C VAL A 523 15.57 8.66 3.49
N TYR A 524 15.82 9.44 4.54
CA TYR A 524 16.22 8.91 5.83
C TYR A 524 14.98 8.63 6.68
N ALA A 525 14.65 7.35 6.84
CA ALA A 525 13.51 6.85 7.59
C ALA A 525 13.94 6.40 8.99
N GLY A 526 13.13 6.72 9.99
CA GLY A 526 13.33 6.28 11.37
C GLY A 526 12.42 5.12 11.77
N PRO A 527 12.53 4.66 13.02
CA PRO A 527 11.59 3.74 13.63
C PRO A 527 10.14 4.18 13.44
N GLY A 528 9.22 3.23 13.24
CA GLY A 528 7.80 3.53 13.03
C GLY A 528 7.43 4.12 11.66
N THR A 529 8.41 4.40 10.78
CA THR A 529 8.17 4.91 9.42
C THR A 529 8.16 3.76 8.40
N ALA A 530 7.16 3.71 7.53
CA ALA A 530 7.06 2.75 6.42
C ALA A 530 6.90 3.45 5.06
N SER A 531 7.12 2.71 3.96
CA SER A 531 7.08 3.23 2.59
C SER A 531 6.44 2.27 1.60
N PHE A 532 5.65 2.80 0.65
CA PHE A 532 5.00 2.00 -0.40
C PHE A 532 5.00 2.68 -1.78
N LEU A 533 5.23 1.88 -2.82
CA LEU A 533 4.87 2.21 -4.21
C LEU A 533 3.35 2.13 -4.36
N LYS A 534 2.73 3.27 -4.67
CA LYS A 534 1.29 3.40 -4.95
C LYS A 534 0.95 2.65 -6.25
N TYR A 535 -0.32 2.30 -6.44
CA TYR A 535 -0.75 1.48 -7.58
C TYR A 535 -0.61 2.24 -8.90
N ILE A 536 0.18 1.67 -9.83
CA ILE A 536 0.37 2.21 -11.16
C ILE A 536 -0.83 1.83 -12.02
N ASN A 537 -1.68 2.80 -12.35
CA ASN A 537 -2.92 2.58 -13.09
C ASN A 537 -2.75 2.69 -14.62
N HIS A 538 -3.72 2.17 -15.37
CA HIS A 538 -3.66 2.12 -16.84
C HIS A 538 -3.94 3.47 -17.52
N THR A 539 -4.24 4.52 -16.75
CA THR A 539 -4.32 5.90 -17.29
C THR A 539 -2.97 6.39 -17.86
N THR A 540 -1.88 5.70 -17.49
CA THR A 540 -0.54 5.83 -18.11
C THR A 540 -0.53 5.51 -19.61
N ASP A 541 -1.28 4.53 -20.13
CA ASP A 541 -1.13 4.05 -21.52
C ASP A 541 -1.59 5.06 -22.61
N HIS A 542 -2.13 6.21 -22.19
CA HIS A 542 -2.55 7.31 -23.06
C HIS A 542 -1.39 8.19 -23.59
N PHE A 543 -0.13 7.81 -23.41
CA PHE A 543 1.01 8.49 -24.04
C PHE A 543 0.90 8.51 -25.58
N PRO A 544 1.10 9.67 -26.25
CA PRO A 544 1.43 9.68 -27.68
C PRO A 544 2.84 9.08 -27.90
N PRO A 545 3.07 8.32 -28.98
CA PRO A 545 4.39 7.74 -29.28
C PRO A 545 5.43 8.84 -29.53
N ASP A 546 6.68 8.59 -29.14
CA ASP A 546 7.73 9.59 -29.24
C ASP A 546 8.31 9.67 -30.66
N LYS A 547 7.89 10.69 -31.43
CA LYS A 547 8.33 10.86 -32.81
C LYS A 547 9.78 11.35 -32.95
N ASN A 548 10.45 11.71 -31.84
CA ASN A 548 11.78 12.34 -31.89
C ASN A 548 12.96 11.40 -31.60
N GLN A 549 12.74 10.10 -31.32
CA GLN A 549 13.84 9.14 -31.06
C GLN A 549 14.52 8.56 -32.33
N ILE A 550 14.25 9.11 -33.52
CA ILE A 550 14.95 8.74 -34.76
C ILE A 550 15.53 10.00 -35.43
N ILE A 551 16.62 10.52 -34.87
CA ILE A 551 17.56 11.32 -35.66
C ILE A 551 18.38 10.34 -36.50
N ARG A 552 17.91 10.06 -37.72
CA ARG A 552 18.73 9.54 -38.80
C ARG A 552 18.87 10.65 -39.84
N GLN A 553 20.09 10.87 -40.30
CA GLN A 553 20.32 11.62 -41.53
C GLN A 553 19.81 10.77 -42.70
N ASP A 554 18.97 11.36 -43.56
CA ASP A 554 19.24 11.52 -45.00
C ASP A 554 18.04 12.21 -45.69
N ASP A 555 18.28 12.73 -46.90
CA ASP A 555 17.44 13.72 -47.57
C ASP A 555 16.30 13.17 -48.47
N CYS A 556 15.46 14.12 -48.92
CA CYS A 556 14.58 14.11 -50.12
C CYS A 556 13.13 13.56 -50.05
N ASN A 557 12.21 14.55 -50.06
CA ASN A 557 10.89 14.60 -50.74
C ASN A 557 9.68 13.78 -50.20
N PRO A 558 8.51 14.44 -50.02
CA PRO A 558 7.25 13.79 -49.64
C PRO A 558 6.34 13.49 -50.84
N LEU A 559 5.65 12.34 -50.81
CA LEU A 559 4.36 12.12 -51.51
C LEU A 559 3.77 10.75 -51.14
N ILE A 560 2.63 10.74 -50.42
CA ILE A 560 1.51 9.78 -50.54
C ILE A 560 0.37 10.23 -49.62
N THR A 561 -0.87 9.98 -50.02
CA THR A 561 -2.09 10.48 -49.39
C THR A 561 -2.84 9.41 -48.58
N ALA A 562 -3.34 9.83 -47.42
CA ALA A 562 -4.58 9.37 -46.76
C ALA A 562 -4.74 7.90 -46.32
N ASP A 563 -5.57 7.76 -45.28
CA ASP A 563 -6.39 6.60 -44.92
C ASP A 563 -5.73 5.23 -44.81
N LYS A 564 -5.19 4.96 -43.60
CA LYS A 564 -5.37 3.67 -42.92
C LYS A 564 -5.44 3.85 -41.41
N ILE A 565 -6.30 3.06 -40.78
CA ILE A 565 -6.48 3.02 -39.33
C ILE A 565 -5.27 2.28 -38.75
N ASP A 566 -4.43 3.01 -38.03
CA ASP A 566 -3.21 2.46 -37.44
C ASP A 566 -3.52 1.86 -36.07
N HIS A 567 -3.91 0.58 -36.04
CA HIS A 567 -3.89 -0.23 -34.83
C HIS A 567 -2.43 -0.51 -34.44
N MET A 568 -1.73 0.55 -34.02
CA MET A 568 -0.41 0.50 -33.45
C MET A 568 -0.47 -0.27 -32.14
N ASN A 569 0.05 -1.50 -32.14
CA ASN A 569 0.56 -2.12 -30.93
C ASN A 569 1.63 -1.19 -30.35
N LYS A 570 1.25 -0.33 -29.41
CA LYS A 570 2.20 0.27 -28.49
C LYS A 570 2.57 -0.83 -27.49
N ASP A 571 3.86 -1.08 -27.31
CA ASP A 571 4.30 -1.81 -26.13
C ASP A 571 3.85 -1.03 -24.88
N PRO A 572 3.30 -1.71 -23.84
CA PRO A 572 2.85 -1.05 -22.62
C PRO A 572 4.03 -0.35 -21.93
N ILE A 573 3.76 0.69 -21.16
CA ILE A 573 4.81 1.51 -20.55
C ILE A 573 5.61 0.67 -19.54
N GLN A 574 6.92 0.57 -19.78
CA GLN A 574 7.85 -0.15 -18.92
C GLN A 574 8.70 0.86 -18.15
N LEU A 575 8.55 0.82 -16.83
CA LEU A 575 9.24 1.64 -15.86
C LEU A 575 10.36 0.81 -15.22
N PHE A 576 11.51 1.42 -14.97
CA PHE A 576 12.67 0.74 -14.38
C PHE A 576 13.29 1.58 -13.27
N ASP A 577 13.59 0.96 -12.15
CA ASP A 577 14.34 1.56 -11.04
C ASP A 577 15.24 0.53 -10.33
N LEU A 578 16.11 1.01 -9.45
CA LEU A 578 16.93 0.18 -8.56
C LEU A 578 16.65 0.61 -7.12
N SER A 579 16.17 -0.32 -6.29
CA SER A 579 15.78 -0.07 -4.90
C SER A 579 16.70 -0.82 -3.92
N ILE A 580 17.17 -0.11 -2.90
CA ILE A 580 18.02 -0.63 -1.82
C ILE A 580 17.78 0.19 -0.53
N LYS A 581 17.86 -0.45 0.63
CA LYS A 581 17.89 0.22 1.94
C LYS A 581 19.24 -0.06 2.62
N TYR A 582 19.88 0.99 3.13
CA TYR A 582 21.09 0.90 3.96
C TYR A 582 20.72 1.21 5.40
N PHE A 583 21.18 0.41 6.35
CA PHE A 583 20.82 0.57 7.76
C PHE A 583 22.03 1.05 8.55
N GLU A 584 21.81 1.91 9.55
CA GLU A 584 22.88 2.27 10.48
C GLU A 584 23.31 1.04 11.29
N SER A 585 24.61 0.94 11.57
CA SER A 585 25.08 -0.08 12.52
C SER A 585 24.58 0.29 13.92
N LYS A 586 23.98 -0.67 14.63
CA LYS A 586 23.53 -0.43 16.00
C LYS A 586 24.73 -0.20 16.91
N SER A 587 24.69 0.86 17.70
CA SER A 587 25.21 0.80 19.07
C SER A 587 24.23 -0.06 19.88
N ASP A 588 24.55 -1.34 20.09
CA ASP A 588 23.65 -2.24 20.81
C ASP A 588 23.48 -1.80 22.28
N PRO A 589 22.25 -1.76 22.83
CA PRO A 589 22.01 -1.28 24.20
C PRO A 589 22.69 -2.09 25.31
N GLU A 590 23.14 -3.32 25.01
CA GLU A 590 23.71 -4.23 26.01
C GLU A 590 25.19 -3.92 26.33
N ASP A 591 25.94 -3.29 25.41
CA ASP A 591 27.38 -3.01 25.61
C ASP A 591 27.66 -1.95 26.70
N VAL A 592 26.64 -1.26 27.20
CA VAL A 592 26.75 -0.36 28.35
C VAL A 592 26.89 -1.14 29.68
N ASN A 593 26.49 -2.43 29.72
CA ASN A 593 26.56 -3.27 30.93
C ASN A 593 27.83 -4.13 31.04
N SER A 594 28.68 -4.20 30.01
CA SER A 594 29.90 -5.02 30.04
C SER A 594 30.98 -4.46 31.00
N PHE A 595 30.97 -3.16 31.28
CA PHE A 595 31.95 -2.47 32.14
C PHE A 595 31.66 -2.54 33.67
N ARG A 596 31.25 -3.70 34.20
CA ARG A 596 31.09 -3.91 35.65
C ARG A 596 31.51 -5.29 36.20
N SER A 597 32.73 -5.74 35.93
CA SER A 597 33.38 -6.69 36.87
C SER A 597 34.92 -6.69 36.82
N ASP A 598 35.56 -5.78 37.56
CA ASP A 598 36.85 -6.08 38.20
C ASP A 598 37.10 -5.20 39.44
N ASN A 599 36.71 -5.74 40.59
CA ASN A 599 37.18 -5.39 41.93
C ASN A 599 36.56 -6.39 42.91
N LYS A 600 37.20 -7.56 43.06
CA LYS A 600 36.98 -8.44 44.20
C LYS A 600 37.95 -8.04 45.29
N ASP A 601 37.42 -7.71 46.47
CA ASP A 601 38.10 -7.99 47.73
C ASP A 601 37.05 -8.22 48.84
N GLU A 602 37.53 -8.74 49.97
CA GLU A 602 36.81 -9.34 51.11
C GLU A 602 35.73 -8.40 51.73
N VAL A 603 34.66 -8.85 52.42
CA VAL A 603 34.67 -9.53 53.74
C VAL A 603 33.27 -10.10 54.13
N SER A 604 33.25 -11.32 54.68
CA SER A 604 32.29 -11.99 55.63
C SER A 604 30.74 -11.77 55.55
N SER A 605 29.92 -12.81 55.27
CA SER A 605 29.32 -13.81 56.21
C SER A 605 27.87 -13.53 56.68
N ILE A 606 27.19 -14.61 57.14
CA ILE A 606 25.82 -14.68 57.76
C ILE A 606 24.69 -14.52 56.70
N SER A 607 23.99 -15.58 56.24
CA SER A 607 22.93 -16.41 56.88
C SER A 607 21.60 -15.63 57.14
N SER A 608 20.40 -16.20 57.06
CA SER A 608 19.97 -17.60 56.80
C SER A 608 18.43 -17.68 56.62
N LEU A 609 17.98 -18.80 56.06
CA LEU A 609 16.61 -19.38 56.15
C LEU A 609 15.47 -18.78 55.33
N SER A 610 14.71 -19.72 54.79
CA SER A 610 13.37 -19.64 54.19
C SER A 610 12.27 -19.48 55.23
N GLU A 611 11.10 -19.02 54.81
CA GLU A 611 9.83 -19.65 55.19
C GLU A 611 8.76 -19.40 54.11
N GLU A 612 7.91 -20.39 53.87
CA GLU A 612 6.66 -20.26 53.10
C GLU A 612 5.52 -19.99 54.09
N GLU A 613 4.51 -19.21 53.71
CA GLU A 613 3.11 -19.67 53.84
C GLU A 613 2.13 -18.79 53.06
N SER A 614 1.03 -19.43 52.64
CA SER A 614 -0.12 -18.80 51.97
C SER A 614 -1.38 -19.05 52.77
N VAL A 615 -2.26 -18.05 52.95
CA VAL A 615 -3.70 -18.27 53.26
C VAL A 615 -4.56 -17.10 52.73
N THR A 616 -5.80 -17.41 52.37
CA THR A 616 -6.82 -16.53 51.77
C THR A 616 -8.00 -16.23 52.71
N SER A 617 -8.45 -14.97 52.80
CA SER A 617 -9.85 -14.52 53.10
C SER A 617 -9.87 -12.98 53.22
N SER A 618 -10.57 -12.14 52.43
CA SER A 618 -11.99 -12.06 52.00
C SER A 618 -12.94 -11.33 52.98
N THR A 619 -13.72 -10.36 52.47
CA THR A 619 -15.00 -9.80 53.01
C THR A 619 -14.98 -9.06 54.37
N GLN A 620 -15.75 -7.99 54.64
CA GLN A 620 -16.63 -7.12 53.83
C GLN A 620 -16.97 -5.80 54.61
N ASP A 621 -17.64 -4.86 53.92
CA ASP A 621 -18.49 -3.74 54.43
C ASP A 621 -17.87 -2.65 55.35
N GLY A 622 -18.32 -1.39 55.34
CA GLY A 622 -19.33 -0.72 54.49
C GLY A 622 -19.73 0.66 55.04
N ASP A 623 -20.25 1.56 54.17
CA ASP A 623 -20.91 2.88 54.44
C ASP A 623 -20.13 3.95 55.26
N SER A 624 -20.34 5.27 55.10
CA SER A 624 -20.94 6.12 54.04
C SER A 624 -20.29 7.55 54.17
N ASP A 625 -20.73 8.72 53.69
CA ASP A 625 -21.99 9.23 53.12
C ASP A 625 -21.79 10.63 52.46
N LEU A 626 -22.84 11.19 51.83
CA LEU A 626 -23.10 12.63 51.52
C LEU A 626 -22.06 13.42 50.67
N GLN A 627 -22.43 13.90 49.47
CA GLN A 627 -22.95 15.26 49.14
C GLN A 627 -21.95 16.41 49.40
N ASN A 628 -21.75 17.41 48.54
CA ASN A 628 -22.40 17.80 47.26
C ASN A 628 -21.32 18.48 46.36
N ASP A 629 -21.51 19.29 45.30
CA ASP A 629 -22.62 20.08 44.69
C ASP A 629 -22.63 19.91 43.12
N GLU A 630 -23.20 20.87 42.38
CA GLU A 630 -23.44 20.89 40.92
C GLU A 630 -22.43 21.81 40.16
N ASP A 631 -22.26 21.61 38.84
CA ASP A 631 -22.24 22.70 37.84
C ASP A 631 -22.28 22.18 36.37
N GLU A 632 -22.93 22.92 35.46
CA GLU A 632 -22.97 22.64 34.01
C GLU A 632 -22.01 23.56 33.22
N GLU A 633 -21.42 23.09 32.10
CA GLU A 633 -21.73 23.62 30.75
C GLU A 633 -20.87 23.05 29.59
N VAL A 634 -21.55 22.42 28.63
CA VAL A 634 -21.56 22.79 27.18
C VAL A 634 -20.23 22.97 26.40
N LYS A 635 -19.92 21.94 25.57
CA LYS A 635 -19.34 22.01 24.19
C LYS A 635 -17.89 22.54 24.05
N VAL A 636 -17.10 22.19 23.02
CA VAL A 636 -17.36 22.27 21.56
C VAL A 636 -16.72 21.12 20.78
N ILE A 637 -17.46 20.64 19.77
CA ILE A 637 -16.97 19.75 18.70
C ILE A 637 -16.36 20.59 17.59
N LYS A 638 -15.22 20.18 17.05
CA LYS A 638 -14.87 20.46 15.65
C LYS A 638 -13.97 19.39 15.06
#